data_AF-A0A8T4WD32-F1
#
_entry.id   AF-A0A8T4WD32-F1
#
_cell.length_a   1.000
_cell.length_b   1.000
_cell.length_c   1.000
_cell.angle_alpha   90.00
_cell.angle_beta   90.00
_cell.angle_gamma   90.00
#
_symmetry.space_group_name_H-M   'P 1'
#
loop_
_entity.id
_entity.type
_entity.pdbx_description
1 polymer ?
#
loop_
_entity_poly.entity_id
_entity_poly.type
_entity_poly.pdbx_seq_one_letter_code
_entity_poly.pdbx_strand_id
1 'polypeptide(L)'
;GSTTKKKIPLEQIAGLLSSDEVEGILKKSVKDTELFKQRFRHCATRALMILRNYKGREIAVSKQKIRSKEILDRLHEMEDFPIIKETYNEILYQVLDLQNAEKVLKGIDKGKIEIHCSDYSETPSPFAHEILMAGISDVVMMDDRSSLLRKFHQKVLEQVIPKEEIEKFKFDSEVVEEHFLDKKPRFDSKEGMIETIRELQPIHVFKERGNSVFSRTDRPFDEVKRWSKELLKEGKIQSLWVGETKYLMTEDIDRYLHSLDQGEQPHGSSPVIEQLEERAMTPHELYETTDLKLKEVKNILRDMERKRLINRISKVEEEGYKFGLLDKKDTRLESVENIILDHLAYEAPRSLEEIAYALDLSEDISLKALNNLVEQNEVVSGRLVMGEGDQYMLHEDYHELRFPGGEYVSDDKTKRYKAKKQFDEVGSIEEYFDLFMEAGTPYDIFYRVSDFSLDDWKEMRKNGKIIEGRFVRGRVRYALKEDVPAFVGAYRNEELTEVEENIFDLIKSGEAKTVRELKKKSDLQNEKVREIIKKLDKNLYVVREYTGQDGWSSTNEYRALKVEPMEKKKARKKIIERYLKGNGPASFSGIRYYTGFRTDEIESIISELLHKKEIKKLIVGSSQQEMYISEEEVEDIHKAKGGEFDKLRILSKKDPYARPLWADIYRRYGDDWIYPLVKRGEVVGGIEKWEMSGCIEIRHMDLDDESMLPEALNSIDEMMEYHRLDGYDIIRVRNFQNRPVKELEGDVLSLFQENGYVMIQDMLVKGNVVEDVYDEDAIKSYVFKRQKLGEERYRDPKTAIKAMKGARSDFELKPRTDEFYSLDWLYRRGKVLAGKMIPPYKMYALPEHVGVYRNAKDVQQTPAMEAVYEMIERKEPVPKRTIYYQSPYSRINTKKALEELYEGMMVTKDVDGRYLTTSPADMDVKDSKKLVIRWVFENFGVFTAEKLSSYLGIDYSMKTIRNILSELVEEDFLSKGFLKRGDDSVYWILTEGLDVLSDLSFDGKGVITTKDRLNLYFREEIKERFDLGTSNVVFDGPRLVAAFEASFRSNTLDIKGYDGDKKYRKTIKDWAYDHNMSVKSSDKKKKSVSDYEIRKWYERTRGI
;
A
#
# COMPACT_ATOMS: atom_id res chain seq x y z
N GLY A 1 56.37 10.76 53.61
CA GLY A 1 57.35 9.85 53.00
C GLY A 1 56.81 8.43 53.10
N SER A 2 56.88 7.69 51.99
CA SER A 2 56.75 6.22 51.85
C SER A 2 55.66 5.49 52.66
N THR A 3 54.41 5.49 52.19
CA THR A 3 53.51 4.35 52.42
C THR A 3 53.82 3.27 51.39
N THR A 4 54.90 2.51 51.61
CA THR A 4 55.13 1.25 50.91
C THR A 4 53.96 0.32 51.25
N LYS A 5 53.14 -0.03 50.26
CA LYS A 5 52.04 -1.02 50.39
C LYS A 5 52.64 -2.39 50.72
N LYS A 6 52.93 -2.65 51.99
CA LYS A 6 53.24 -3.98 52.50
C LYS A 6 51.90 -4.73 52.57
N LYS A 7 51.74 -5.82 51.80
CA LYS A 7 50.61 -6.73 51.98
C LYS A 7 50.78 -7.43 53.33
N ILE A 8 49.91 -7.13 54.29
CA ILE A 8 49.86 -7.78 55.59
C ILE A 8 48.78 -8.86 55.51
N PRO A 9 49.09 -10.14 55.75
CA PRO A 9 48.07 -11.20 55.88
C PRO A 9 47.05 -10.86 56.97
N LEU A 10 45.77 -11.10 56.73
CA LEU A 10 44.67 -10.70 57.62
C LEU A 10 44.83 -11.28 59.03
N GLU A 11 45.36 -12.50 59.12
CA GLU A 11 45.58 -13.24 60.37
C GLU A 11 46.64 -12.58 61.25
N GLN A 12 47.55 -11.80 60.65
CA GLN A 12 48.63 -11.12 61.38
C GLN A 12 48.19 -9.79 61.97
N ILE A 13 47.05 -9.23 61.55
CA ILE A 13 46.58 -7.90 61.98
C ILE A 13 46.28 -7.86 63.47
N ALA A 14 45.65 -8.92 64.01
CA ALA A 14 45.29 -9.02 65.42
C ALA A 14 46.49 -8.90 66.38
N GLY A 15 47.69 -9.27 65.93
CA GLY A 15 48.92 -9.21 66.73
C GLY A 15 49.77 -7.95 66.54
N LEU A 16 49.35 -6.99 65.70
CA LEU A 16 50.13 -5.77 65.42
C LEU A 16 49.98 -4.68 66.47
N LEU A 17 48.95 -4.76 67.32
CA LEU A 17 48.62 -3.74 68.29
C LEU A 17 48.23 -4.42 69.61
N SER A 18 49.07 -4.24 70.63
CA SER A 18 48.80 -4.73 71.99
C SER A 18 48.23 -3.63 72.88
N SER A 19 47.54 -4.01 73.95
CA SER A 19 46.97 -3.03 74.89
C SER A 19 48.01 -2.17 75.62
N ASP A 20 49.28 -2.62 75.71
CA ASP A 20 50.35 -1.86 76.38
C ASP A 20 51.05 -0.87 75.43
N GLU A 21 50.97 -1.08 74.12
CA GLU A 21 51.67 -0.26 73.11
C GLU A 21 50.78 0.77 72.42
N VAL A 22 49.45 0.62 72.53
CA VAL A 22 48.46 1.43 71.79
C VAL A 22 48.58 2.93 72.04
N GLU A 23 48.80 3.37 73.28
CA GLU A 23 48.96 4.80 73.59
C GLU A 23 50.20 5.39 72.90
N GLY A 24 51.32 4.67 72.98
CA GLY A 24 52.60 5.11 72.40
C GLY A 24 52.56 5.15 70.87
N ILE A 25 51.90 4.16 70.26
CA ILE A 25 51.70 4.11 68.81
C ILE A 25 50.78 5.24 68.36
N LEU A 26 49.63 5.43 69.03
CA LEU A 26 48.69 6.51 68.68
C LEU A 26 49.31 7.89 68.82
N LYS A 27 50.08 8.16 69.88
CA LYS A 27 50.81 9.43 70.02
C LYS A 27 51.72 9.70 68.83
N LYS A 28 52.50 8.70 68.41
CA LYS A 28 53.39 8.82 67.24
C LYS A 28 52.60 9.00 65.94
N SER A 29 51.53 8.24 65.74
CA SER A 29 50.71 8.29 64.52
C SER A 29 49.93 9.58 64.37
N VAL A 30 49.51 10.20 65.48
CA VAL A 30 48.71 11.42 65.48
C VAL A 30 49.57 12.68 65.30
N LYS A 31 50.84 12.68 65.74
CA LYS A 31 51.74 13.86 65.81
C LYS A 31 51.76 14.74 64.54
N ASP A 32 51.70 14.12 63.36
CA ASP A 32 51.77 14.82 62.06
C ASP A 32 50.43 14.99 61.33
N THR A 33 49.32 14.61 61.97
CA THR A 33 47.99 14.62 61.35
C THR A 33 47.33 16.01 61.33
N GLU A 34 46.40 16.23 60.39
CA GLU A 34 45.56 17.44 60.40
C GLU A 34 44.67 17.52 61.65
N LEU A 35 44.25 16.37 62.20
CA LEU A 35 43.52 16.30 63.46
C LEU A 35 44.33 16.94 64.61
N PHE A 36 45.63 16.62 64.69
CA PHE A 36 46.51 17.20 65.69
C PHE A 36 46.65 18.71 65.51
N LYS A 37 46.89 19.18 64.28
CA LYS A 37 46.98 20.62 63.97
C LYS A 37 45.70 21.37 64.32
N GLN A 38 44.55 20.77 64.06
CA GLN A 38 43.24 21.36 64.36
C GLN A 38 42.99 21.45 65.88
N ARG A 39 43.23 20.37 66.62
CA ARG A 39 43.04 20.35 68.08
C ARG A 39 44.05 21.23 68.79
N PHE A 40 45.30 21.24 68.33
CA PHE A 40 46.31 22.17 68.81
C PHE A 40 45.84 23.61 68.68
N ARG A 41 45.28 24.00 67.53
CA ARG A 41 44.71 25.34 67.34
C ARG A 41 43.63 25.64 68.37
N HIS A 42 42.75 24.69 68.68
CA HIS A 42 41.70 24.89 69.69
C HIS A 42 42.28 25.08 71.10
N CYS A 43 43.22 24.23 71.51
CA CYS A 43 43.91 24.34 72.80
C CYS A 43 44.70 25.65 72.91
N ALA A 44 45.49 26.00 71.89
CA ALA A 44 46.27 27.24 71.82
C ALA A 44 45.38 28.50 71.79
N THR A 45 44.20 28.41 71.19
CA THR A 45 43.22 29.51 71.22
C THR A 45 42.59 29.67 72.60
N ARG A 46 42.25 28.57 73.29
CA ARG A 46 41.75 28.62 74.68
C ARG A 46 42.81 29.13 75.65
N ALA A 47 44.08 28.80 75.42
CA ALA A 47 45.22 29.30 76.19
C ALA A 47 45.65 30.73 75.81
N LEU A 48 44.90 31.41 74.95
CA LEU A 48 45.16 32.77 74.46
C LEU A 48 46.52 32.94 73.73
N MET A 49 47.17 31.85 73.32
CA MET A 49 48.36 31.87 72.46
C MET A 49 48.01 32.28 71.02
N ILE A 50 46.79 31.99 70.60
CA ILE A 50 46.21 32.47 69.34
C ILE A 50 45.08 33.45 69.68
N LEU A 51 45.35 34.73 69.45
CA LEU A 51 44.37 35.79 69.68
C LEU A 51 43.27 35.74 68.61
N ARG A 52 42.01 35.76 69.05
CA ARG A 52 40.83 35.93 68.17
C ARG A 52 40.61 37.41 67.81
N ASN A 53 40.95 38.31 68.74
CA ASN A 53 40.83 39.76 68.61
C ASN A 53 42.15 40.43 68.98
N TYR A 54 42.55 41.48 68.24
CA TYR A 54 43.70 42.32 68.59
C TYR A 54 43.31 43.79 68.54
N LYS A 55 43.51 44.52 69.65
CA LYS A 55 43.12 45.94 69.80
C LYS A 55 41.67 46.23 69.35
N GLY A 56 40.73 45.36 69.74
CA GLY A 56 39.30 45.50 69.45
C GLY A 56 38.86 45.12 68.03
N ARG A 57 39.75 44.59 67.18
CA ARG A 57 39.42 44.10 65.83
C ARG A 57 39.55 42.59 65.74
N GLU A 58 38.61 41.94 65.05
CA GLU A 58 38.61 40.50 64.81
C GLU A 58 39.70 40.10 63.81
N ILE A 59 40.43 39.03 64.11
CA ILE A 59 41.51 38.52 63.25
C ILE A 59 40.92 37.48 62.30
N ALA A 60 41.11 37.68 60.99
CA ALA A 60 40.66 36.73 59.97
C ALA A 60 41.17 35.30 60.23
N VAL A 61 40.30 34.31 59.98
CA VAL A 61 40.56 32.87 60.23
C VAL A 61 41.83 32.38 59.53
N SER A 62 42.12 32.86 58.32
CA SER A 62 43.35 32.54 57.58
C SER A 62 44.62 32.96 58.33
N LYS A 63 44.64 34.16 58.94
CA LYS A 63 45.75 34.63 59.77
C LYS A 63 45.86 33.84 61.09
N GLN A 64 44.74 33.43 61.69
CA GLN A 64 44.76 32.57 62.87
C GLN A 64 45.36 31.18 62.54
N LYS A 65 45.05 30.62 61.37
CA LYS A 65 45.64 29.35 60.89
C LYS A 65 47.15 29.47 60.68
N ILE A 66 47.63 30.55 60.06
CA ILE A 66 49.08 30.78 59.85
C ILE A 66 49.81 30.87 61.20
N ARG A 67 49.30 31.70 62.12
CA ARG A 67 49.91 31.83 63.47
C ARG A 67 49.86 30.52 64.26
N SER A 68 48.76 29.77 64.16
CA SER A 68 48.65 28.45 64.78
C SER A 68 49.73 27.50 64.27
N LYS A 69 50.02 27.54 62.97
CA LYS A 69 51.05 26.72 62.34
C LYS A 69 52.43 27.14 62.81
N GLU A 70 52.74 28.45 62.80
CA GLU A 70 54.04 28.96 63.28
C GLU A 70 54.32 28.61 64.76
N ILE A 71 53.29 28.70 65.62
CA ILE A 71 53.41 28.34 67.03
C ILE A 71 53.58 26.83 67.16
N LEU A 72 52.82 26.03 66.40
CA LEU A 72 52.95 24.58 66.40
C LEU A 72 54.35 24.17 65.95
N ASP A 73 54.86 24.67 64.82
CA ASP A 73 56.17 24.34 64.27
C ASP A 73 57.31 24.60 65.28
N ARG A 74 57.16 25.58 66.17
CA ARG A 74 58.13 25.88 67.25
C ARG A 74 58.00 24.99 68.48
N LEU A 75 56.80 24.50 68.77
CA LEU A 75 56.49 23.71 69.97
C LEU A 75 56.37 22.21 69.67
N HIS A 76 56.36 21.81 68.39
CA HIS A 76 56.07 20.47 67.92
C HIS A 76 57.00 19.40 68.51
N GLU A 77 58.25 19.76 68.76
CA GLU A 77 59.26 18.89 69.38
C GLU A 77 59.29 18.96 70.92
N MET A 78 58.50 19.84 71.53
CA MET A 78 58.40 19.98 72.99
C MET A 78 57.21 19.20 73.52
N GLU A 79 57.33 17.87 73.61
CA GLU A 79 56.22 16.97 73.98
C GLU A 79 55.62 17.25 75.37
N ASP A 80 56.43 17.78 76.31
CA ASP A 80 55.99 18.15 77.65
C ASP A 80 55.39 19.56 77.76
N PHE A 81 55.32 20.33 76.66
CA PHE A 81 54.72 21.66 76.70
C PHE A 81 53.22 21.55 77.03
N PRO A 82 52.67 22.33 77.99
CA PRO A 82 51.32 22.13 78.50
C PRO A 82 50.23 22.06 77.43
N ILE A 83 50.33 22.87 76.38
CA ILE A 83 49.35 22.90 75.28
C ILE A 83 49.51 21.71 74.34
N ILE A 84 50.73 21.22 74.12
CA ILE A 84 50.99 20.01 73.34
C ILE A 84 50.45 18.80 74.09
N LYS A 85 50.73 18.70 75.39
CA LYS A 85 50.21 17.64 76.28
C LYS A 85 48.68 17.64 76.32
N GLU A 86 48.06 18.80 76.46
CA GLU A 86 46.60 18.92 76.44
C GLU A 86 46.00 18.55 75.07
N THR A 87 46.71 18.88 73.98
CA THR A 87 46.30 18.47 72.63
C THR A 87 46.31 16.96 72.46
N TYR A 88 47.35 16.28 72.95
CA TYR A 88 47.36 14.81 72.99
C TYR A 88 46.25 14.26 73.87
N ASN A 89 46.01 14.83 75.05
CA ASN A 89 44.94 14.38 75.93
C ASN A 89 43.56 14.49 75.28
N GLU A 90 43.23 15.63 74.65
CA GLU A 90 41.94 15.77 73.97
C GLU A 90 41.79 14.75 72.84
N ILE A 91 42.85 14.52 72.05
CA ILE A 91 42.76 13.60 70.92
C ILE A 91 42.62 12.16 71.42
N LEU A 92 43.49 11.72 72.32
CA LEU A 92 43.51 10.34 72.77
C LEU A 92 42.26 9.97 73.57
N TYR A 93 41.84 10.84 74.49
CA TYR A 93 40.79 10.48 75.44
C TYR A 93 39.40 10.99 75.05
N GLN A 94 39.28 12.12 74.34
CA GLN A 94 37.97 12.66 73.98
C GLN A 94 37.57 12.36 72.53
N VAL A 95 38.53 12.35 71.60
CA VAL A 95 38.23 12.10 70.17
C VAL A 95 38.33 10.62 69.84
N LEU A 96 39.37 9.93 70.32
CA LEU A 96 39.67 8.53 69.98
C LEU A 96 39.24 7.51 71.05
N ASP A 97 38.80 7.96 72.23
CA ASP A 97 38.37 7.10 73.34
C ASP A 97 39.35 5.96 73.65
N LEU A 98 40.61 6.32 73.91
CA LEU A 98 41.69 5.39 74.23
C LEU A 98 41.32 4.44 75.39
N GLN A 99 40.54 4.91 76.36
CA GLN A 99 40.16 4.11 77.53
C GLN A 99 39.32 2.90 77.15
N ASN A 100 38.34 3.06 76.26
CA ASN A 100 37.54 1.92 75.82
C ASN A 100 38.28 1.07 74.77
N ALA A 101 39.11 1.69 73.92
CA ALA A 101 39.98 0.95 73.00
C ALA A 101 40.92 -0.01 73.75
N GLU A 102 41.56 0.45 74.83
CA GLU A 102 42.38 -0.40 75.70
C GLU A 102 41.59 -1.56 76.33
N LYS A 103 40.32 -1.34 76.72
CA LYS A 103 39.48 -2.42 77.28
C LYS A 103 39.21 -3.51 76.25
N VAL A 104 38.97 -3.13 75.00
CA VAL A 104 38.75 -4.06 73.89
C VAL A 104 40.04 -4.83 73.59
N LEU A 105 41.18 -4.14 73.46
CA LEU A 105 42.48 -4.77 73.25
C LEU A 105 42.85 -5.71 74.41
N LYS A 106 42.63 -5.32 75.67
CA LYS A 106 42.80 -6.21 76.84
C LYS A 106 41.85 -7.40 76.78
N GLY A 107 40.67 -7.25 76.20
CA GLY A 107 39.72 -8.34 75.95
C GLY A 107 40.24 -9.33 74.91
N ILE A 108 40.85 -8.83 73.85
CA ILE A 108 41.50 -9.63 72.79
C ILE A 108 42.75 -10.33 73.35
N ASP A 109 43.66 -9.59 74.02
CA ASP A 109 44.89 -10.12 74.62
C ASP A 109 44.61 -11.24 75.64
N LYS A 110 43.50 -11.13 76.39
CA LYS A 110 43.07 -12.13 77.38
C LYS A 110 42.22 -13.26 76.80
N GLY A 111 41.98 -13.26 75.49
CA GLY A 111 41.12 -14.24 74.81
C GLY A 111 39.64 -14.17 75.20
N LYS A 112 39.19 -13.09 75.83
CA LYS A 112 37.76 -12.83 76.10
C LYS A 112 37.01 -12.38 74.86
N ILE A 113 37.72 -11.84 73.88
CA ILE A 113 37.22 -11.44 72.57
C ILE A 113 37.98 -12.27 71.55
N GLU A 114 37.27 -13.12 70.83
CA GLU A 114 37.81 -13.95 69.75
C GLU A 114 37.73 -13.17 68.42
N ILE A 115 38.76 -13.28 67.59
CA ILE A 115 38.83 -12.63 66.27
C ILE A 115 38.75 -13.70 65.20
N HIS A 116 37.73 -13.62 64.35
CA HIS A 116 37.60 -14.45 63.17
C HIS A 116 37.92 -13.62 61.92
N CYS A 117 38.93 -14.04 61.17
CA CYS A 117 39.23 -13.47 59.85
C CYS A 117 38.46 -14.28 58.79
N SER A 118 37.67 -13.60 57.98
CA SER A 118 37.00 -14.20 56.82
C SER A 118 37.72 -13.84 55.52
N ASP A 119 37.74 -14.76 54.56
CA ASP A 119 38.29 -14.52 53.23
C ASP A 119 37.51 -13.44 52.46
N TYR A 120 38.11 -12.95 51.37
CA TYR A 120 37.51 -11.96 50.49
C TYR A 120 36.22 -12.51 49.85
N SER A 121 35.09 -11.88 50.17
CA SER A 121 33.81 -12.12 49.50
C SER A 121 33.63 -11.14 48.36
N GLU A 122 33.09 -11.60 47.22
CA GLU A 122 32.70 -10.73 46.11
C GLU A 122 31.54 -9.79 46.48
N THR A 123 30.75 -10.16 47.49
CA THR A 123 29.62 -9.35 47.98
C THR A 123 29.99 -8.69 49.31
N PRO A 124 30.00 -7.35 49.39
CA PRO A 124 30.33 -6.66 50.63
C PRO A 124 29.23 -6.88 51.68
N SER A 125 29.65 -7.08 52.94
CA SER A 125 28.75 -7.19 54.08
C SER A 125 27.82 -5.97 54.17
N PRO A 126 26.53 -6.12 54.55
CA PRO A 126 25.62 -5.00 54.80
C PRO A 126 26.19 -3.95 55.76
N PHE A 127 26.95 -4.39 56.76
CA PHE A 127 27.64 -3.50 57.71
C PHE A 127 28.78 -2.69 57.09
N ALA A 128 29.29 -3.10 55.93
CA ALA A 128 30.33 -2.41 55.19
C ALA A 128 29.78 -1.48 54.10
N HIS A 129 28.47 -1.52 53.79
CA HIS A 129 27.88 -0.71 52.70
C HIS A 129 28.08 0.79 52.95
N GLU A 130 27.84 1.28 54.17
CA GLU A 130 28.06 2.70 54.50
C GLU A 130 29.54 3.11 54.35
N ILE A 131 30.46 2.25 54.77
CA ILE A 131 31.91 2.49 54.70
C ILE A 131 32.39 2.50 53.24
N LEU A 132 31.90 1.57 52.43
CA LEU A 132 32.20 1.52 50.99
C LEU A 132 31.62 2.73 50.27
N MET A 133 30.39 3.13 50.60
CA MET A 133 29.78 4.35 50.04
C MET A 133 30.55 5.61 50.44
N ALA A 134 31.09 5.66 51.66
CA ALA A 134 31.94 6.76 52.12
C ALA A 134 33.33 6.75 51.47
N GLY A 135 33.87 5.60 51.07
CA GLY A 135 35.14 5.50 50.33
C GLY A 135 35.00 5.75 48.83
N ILE A 136 33.84 5.47 48.25
CA ILE A 136 33.52 5.65 46.82
C ILE A 136 33.08 7.09 46.50
N SER A 137 32.75 7.90 47.52
CA SER A 137 32.30 9.31 47.35
C SER A 137 33.32 10.23 46.69
N ASP A 138 34.60 9.84 46.63
CA ASP A 138 35.64 10.60 45.93
C ASP A 138 35.66 10.32 44.40
N VAL A 139 34.88 9.34 43.90
CA VAL A 139 34.96 8.86 42.52
C VAL A 139 33.59 8.76 41.80
N VAL A 140 32.47 8.59 42.50
CA VAL A 140 31.13 8.30 41.90
C VAL A 140 30.06 9.34 42.29
N MET A 141 29.09 9.59 41.39
CA MET A 141 28.02 10.61 41.53
C MET A 141 26.93 10.23 42.55
N MET A 142 26.13 11.21 43.01
CA MET A 142 25.06 11.00 44.00
C MET A 142 23.90 10.10 43.52
N ASP A 143 23.51 10.17 42.25
CA ASP A 143 22.42 9.33 41.71
C ASP A 143 22.87 7.86 41.58
N ASP A 144 24.11 7.66 41.12
CA ASP A 144 24.79 6.36 41.06
C ASP A 144 24.97 5.73 42.44
N ARG A 145 25.01 6.55 43.51
CA ARG A 145 25.10 6.06 44.89
C ARG A 145 23.86 5.28 45.29
N SER A 146 22.67 5.73 44.87
CA SER A 146 21.40 5.08 45.21
C SER A 146 21.19 3.79 44.41
N SER A 147 21.65 3.74 43.17
CA SER A 147 21.59 2.54 42.32
C SER A 147 22.63 1.51 42.75
N LEU A 148 23.88 1.92 43.07
CA LEU A 148 24.90 1.03 43.63
C LEU A 148 24.46 0.42 44.96
N LEU A 149 23.89 1.23 45.87
CA LEU A 149 23.38 0.75 47.15
C LEU A 149 22.27 -0.29 46.94
N ARG A 150 21.35 -0.04 46.00
CA ARG A 150 20.30 -0.99 45.62
C ARG A 150 20.87 -2.27 45.03
N LYS A 151 21.87 -2.19 44.14
CA LYS A 151 22.57 -3.38 43.59
C LYS A 151 23.26 -4.19 44.69
N PHE A 152 23.91 -3.55 45.65
CA PHE A 152 24.50 -4.25 46.79
C PHE A 152 23.44 -4.89 47.70
N HIS A 153 22.32 -4.20 47.93
CA HIS A 153 21.20 -4.73 48.70
C HIS A 153 20.57 -5.94 48.00
N GLN A 154 20.37 -5.87 46.69
CA GLN A 154 19.89 -6.97 45.86
C GLN A 154 20.82 -8.19 45.96
N LYS A 155 22.13 -8.02 45.75
CA LYS A 155 23.14 -9.10 45.88
C LYS A 155 23.13 -9.78 47.25
N VAL A 156 22.90 -9.01 48.32
CA VAL A 156 22.74 -9.57 49.67
C VAL A 156 21.44 -10.37 49.78
N LEU A 157 20.33 -9.86 49.23
CA LEU A 157 19.05 -10.58 49.23
C LEU A 157 19.14 -11.91 48.48
N GLU A 158 19.88 -12.02 47.37
CA GLU A 158 20.05 -13.31 46.64
C GLU A 158 20.77 -14.38 47.48
N GLN A 159 21.61 -13.96 48.44
CA GLN A 159 22.31 -14.88 49.34
C GLN A 159 21.49 -15.26 50.58
N VAL A 160 20.53 -14.42 50.98
CA VAL A 160 19.75 -14.57 52.22
C VAL A 160 18.40 -15.23 51.97
N ILE A 161 17.80 -15.00 50.79
CA ILE A 161 16.49 -15.55 50.44
C ILE A 161 16.63 -17.06 50.15
N PRO A 162 15.81 -17.94 50.76
CA PRO A 162 15.81 -19.37 50.45
C PRO A 162 15.52 -19.63 48.97
N LYS A 163 16.17 -20.63 48.37
CA LYS A 163 15.99 -20.97 46.94
C LYS A 163 14.52 -21.10 46.49
N GLU A 164 13.65 -21.56 47.38
CA GLU A 164 12.20 -21.70 47.18
C GLU A 164 11.46 -20.37 46.94
N GLU A 165 11.99 -19.25 47.45
CA GLU A 165 11.44 -17.91 47.19
C GLU A 165 12.05 -17.24 45.95
N ILE A 166 13.27 -17.65 45.55
CA ILE A 166 13.91 -17.21 44.31
C ILE A 166 13.18 -17.79 43.09
N GLU A 167 12.67 -19.02 43.19
CA GLU A 167 11.82 -19.64 42.15
C GLU A 167 10.49 -18.90 41.90
N LYS A 168 10.09 -17.95 42.77
CA LYS A 168 8.89 -17.12 42.55
C LYS A 168 9.10 -16.04 41.49
N PHE A 169 10.35 -15.70 41.16
CA PHE A 169 10.68 -14.73 40.11
C PHE A 169 10.76 -15.42 38.74
N LYS A 170 10.29 -14.74 37.70
CA LYS A 170 10.15 -15.35 36.37
C LYS A 170 11.43 -15.33 35.54
N PHE A 171 12.32 -14.35 35.74
CA PHE A 171 13.55 -14.18 34.97
C PHE A 171 14.75 -13.84 35.84
N ASP A 172 15.95 -14.13 35.33
CA ASP A 172 17.22 -13.68 35.90
C ASP A 172 17.43 -12.18 35.61
N SER A 173 17.85 -11.42 36.62
CA SER A 173 18.09 -9.99 36.50
C SER A 173 19.17 -9.64 35.46
N GLU A 174 20.21 -10.46 35.30
CA GLU A 174 21.30 -10.17 34.35
C GLU A 174 20.79 -10.28 32.89
N VAL A 175 20.00 -11.30 32.60
CA VAL A 175 19.42 -11.52 31.25
C VAL A 175 18.48 -10.39 30.86
N VAL A 176 17.68 -9.91 31.82
CA VAL A 176 16.77 -8.80 31.60
C VAL A 176 17.52 -7.48 31.41
N GLU A 177 18.57 -7.21 32.22
CA GLU A 177 19.40 -6.03 32.02
C GLU A 177 20.05 -6.01 30.62
N GLU A 178 20.57 -7.15 30.14
CA GLU A 178 21.16 -7.28 28.80
C GLU A 178 20.13 -7.02 27.68
N HIS A 179 18.93 -7.60 27.77
CA HIS A 179 17.84 -7.40 26.80
C HIS A 179 17.49 -5.91 26.57
N PHE A 180 17.31 -5.16 27.66
CA PHE A 180 16.98 -3.74 27.57
C PHE A 180 18.18 -2.83 27.27
N LEU A 181 19.41 -3.32 27.46
CA LEU A 181 20.61 -2.63 26.99
C LEU A 181 20.74 -2.73 25.47
N ASP A 182 20.50 -3.91 24.90
CA ASP A 182 20.57 -4.16 23.45
C ASP A 182 19.44 -3.45 22.68
N LYS A 183 18.25 -3.34 23.28
CA LYS A 183 17.09 -2.65 22.67
C LYS A 183 17.27 -1.13 22.54
N LYS A 184 18.20 -0.51 23.27
CA LYS A 184 18.38 0.95 23.28
C LYS A 184 19.11 1.42 22.02
N PRO A 185 18.49 2.28 21.18
CA PRO A 185 19.08 2.72 19.92
C PRO A 185 20.39 3.49 20.13
N ARG A 186 21.37 3.24 19.25
CA ARG A 186 22.60 4.02 19.12
C ARG A 186 22.58 4.79 17.80
N PHE A 187 23.22 5.95 17.75
CA PHE A 187 23.28 6.78 16.54
C PHE A 187 24.67 7.35 16.28
N ASP A 188 24.94 7.61 15.00
CA ASP A 188 26.19 8.20 14.52
C ASP A 188 25.98 9.43 13.61
N SER A 189 24.72 9.81 13.35
CA SER A 189 24.30 10.85 12.42
C SER A 189 23.15 11.68 13.02
N LYS A 190 22.86 12.85 12.42
CA LYS A 190 21.77 13.75 12.85
C LYS A 190 20.40 13.10 12.63
N GLU A 191 20.21 12.38 11.53
CA GLU A 191 18.99 11.63 11.23
C GLU A 191 18.79 10.47 12.22
N GLY A 192 19.86 9.74 12.54
CA GLY A 192 19.80 8.70 13.58
C GLY A 192 19.49 9.25 14.98
N MET A 193 19.94 10.48 15.27
CA MET A 193 19.61 11.18 16.51
C MET A 193 18.11 11.52 16.59
N ILE A 194 17.46 11.89 15.48
CA ILE A 194 16.01 12.14 15.43
C ILE A 194 15.24 10.87 15.79
N GLU A 195 15.62 9.73 15.18
CA GLU A 195 14.97 8.45 15.47
C GLU A 195 15.16 8.04 16.93
N THR A 196 16.37 8.21 17.46
CA THR A 196 16.69 7.94 18.86
C THR A 196 15.87 8.80 19.82
N ILE A 197 15.66 10.09 19.51
CA ILE A 197 14.81 10.97 20.32
C ILE A 197 13.35 10.52 20.21
N ARG A 198 12.85 10.16 19.03
CA ARG A 198 11.48 9.67 18.85
C ARG A 198 11.20 8.41 19.68
N GLU A 199 12.18 7.53 19.79
CA GLU A 199 12.06 6.29 20.55
C GLU A 199 12.20 6.49 22.07
N LEU A 200 13.15 7.31 22.52
CA LEU A 200 13.52 7.45 23.94
C LEU A 200 12.99 8.73 24.63
N GLN A 201 12.19 9.52 23.93
CA GLN A 201 11.61 10.75 24.47
C GLN A 201 10.75 10.48 25.73
N PRO A 202 10.70 11.43 26.67
CA PRO A 202 11.48 12.66 26.72
C PRO A 202 12.91 12.38 27.23
N ILE A 203 13.92 12.93 26.54
CA ILE A 203 15.36 12.65 26.78
C ILE A 203 16.18 13.94 26.91
N HIS A 204 17.34 13.86 27.59
CA HIS A 204 18.31 14.96 27.62
C HIS A 204 19.11 15.06 26.32
N VAL A 205 19.15 16.26 25.73
CA VAL A 205 19.95 16.55 24.52
C VAL A 205 21.15 17.48 24.78
N PHE A 206 21.21 18.12 25.96
CA PHE A 206 22.27 19.09 26.30
C PHE A 206 23.10 18.73 27.55
N LYS A 207 22.73 17.69 28.29
CA LYS A 207 23.43 17.22 29.49
C LYS A 207 23.93 15.79 29.27
N GLU A 208 25.18 15.49 29.63
CA GLU A 208 25.73 14.12 29.59
C GLU A 208 25.16 13.21 30.70
N ARG A 209 24.52 13.78 31.72
CA ARG A 209 24.01 13.06 32.89
C ARG A 209 22.57 12.58 32.68
N GLY A 210 22.22 11.44 33.28
CA GLY A 210 20.88 10.87 33.24
C GLY A 210 20.54 10.19 31.90
N ASN A 211 19.24 9.95 31.64
CA ASN A 211 18.79 9.43 30.34
C ASN A 211 19.04 10.50 29.26
N SER A 212 20.09 10.30 28.46
CA SER A 212 20.66 11.31 27.60
C SER A 212 21.14 10.73 26.27
N VAL A 213 20.98 11.51 25.20
CA VAL A 213 21.49 11.17 23.86
C VAL A 213 23.00 10.95 23.83
N PHE A 214 23.76 11.57 24.75
CA PHE A 214 25.22 11.40 24.82
C PHE A 214 25.61 9.98 25.26
N SER A 215 24.73 9.25 25.96
CA SER A 215 24.96 7.83 26.29
C SER A 215 24.72 6.88 25.11
N ARG A 216 24.21 7.39 23.98
CA ARG A 216 23.79 6.62 22.80
C ARG A 216 24.69 6.80 21.58
N THR A 217 25.78 7.55 21.73
CA THR A 217 26.68 7.85 20.63
C THR A 217 28.12 7.96 21.11
N ASP A 218 29.06 7.59 20.24
CA ASP A 218 30.50 7.80 20.47
C ASP A 218 30.98 9.13 19.83
N ARG A 219 30.05 9.95 19.32
CA ARG A 219 30.35 11.25 18.71
C ARG A 219 30.78 12.29 19.76
N PRO A 220 31.66 13.25 19.39
CA PRO A 220 32.10 14.29 20.32
C PRO A 220 30.94 15.15 20.85
N PHE A 221 31.04 15.56 22.12
CA PHE A 221 30.02 16.37 22.80
C PHE A 221 29.59 17.62 22.02
N ASP A 222 30.55 18.37 21.47
CA ASP A 222 30.27 19.61 20.74
C ASP A 222 29.48 19.38 19.44
N GLU A 223 29.68 18.24 18.79
CA GLU A 223 28.97 17.88 17.55
C GLU A 223 27.50 17.55 17.83
N VAL A 224 27.24 16.69 18.81
CA VAL A 224 25.89 16.30 19.24
C VAL A 224 25.13 17.50 19.80
N LYS A 225 25.81 18.38 20.54
CA LYS A 225 25.26 19.64 21.04
C LYS A 225 24.87 20.58 19.90
N ARG A 226 25.67 20.64 18.83
CA ARG A 226 25.34 21.42 17.62
C ARG A 226 24.09 20.87 16.93
N TRP A 227 24.01 19.56 16.71
CA TRP A 227 22.80 18.93 16.13
C TRP A 227 21.56 19.22 16.96
N SER A 228 21.65 19.11 18.29
CA SER A 228 20.55 19.43 19.22
C SER A 228 20.07 20.88 19.06
N LYS A 229 20.99 21.84 18.91
CA LYS A 229 20.65 23.26 18.65
C LYS A 229 19.99 23.46 17.28
N GLU A 230 20.44 22.73 16.26
CA GLU A 230 19.85 22.78 14.92
C GLU A 230 18.44 22.20 14.90
N LEU A 231 18.22 21.03 15.52
CA LEU A 231 16.90 20.40 15.62
C LEU A 231 15.89 21.29 16.36
N LEU A 232 16.34 21.96 17.44
CA LEU A 232 15.52 22.92 18.18
C LEU A 232 15.23 24.18 17.34
N LYS A 233 16.14 24.60 16.46
CA LYS A 233 15.95 25.74 15.54
C LYS A 233 15.01 25.40 14.38
N GLU A 234 15.12 24.19 13.83
CA GLU A 234 14.24 23.66 12.78
C GLU A 234 12.82 23.36 13.30
N GLY A 235 12.61 23.41 14.63
CA GLY A 235 11.32 23.10 15.23
C GLY A 235 10.98 21.61 15.21
N LYS A 236 11.98 20.72 15.09
CA LYS A 236 11.79 19.26 15.11
C LYS A 236 11.65 18.69 16.52
N ILE A 237 12.29 19.34 17.50
CA ILE A 237 12.19 18.98 18.92
C ILE A 237 11.68 20.16 19.76
N GLN A 238 11.03 19.87 20.88
CA GLN A 238 10.58 20.85 21.86
C GLN A 238 11.00 20.46 23.28
N SER A 239 11.09 21.45 24.16
CA SER A 239 11.37 21.23 25.59
C SER A 239 10.10 20.92 26.38
N LEU A 240 10.17 20.00 27.32
CA LEU A 240 9.10 19.65 28.26
C LEU A 240 9.66 19.56 29.68
N TRP A 241 8.89 20.04 30.66
CA TRP A 241 9.24 19.93 32.08
C TRP A 241 8.59 18.70 32.72
N VAL A 242 9.43 17.72 33.11
CA VAL A 242 9.07 16.46 33.80
C VAL A 242 10.03 16.28 34.98
N GLY A 243 9.75 16.96 36.10
CA GLY A 243 10.70 17.17 37.21
C GLY A 243 11.94 18.03 36.88
N GLU A 244 12.42 17.96 35.64
CA GLU A 244 13.47 18.76 35.00
C GLU A 244 13.17 18.98 33.51
N THR A 245 13.89 19.91 32.86
CA THR A 245 13.76 20.15 31.42
C THR A 245 14.36 19.00 30.60
N LYS A 246 13.52 18.30 29.84
CA LYS A 246 13.87 17.28 28.83
C LYS A 246 13.36 17.71 27.46
N TYR A 247 13.66 16.92 26.42
CA TYR A 247 13.30 17.23 25.03
C TYR A 247 12.64 16.02 24.37
N LEU A 248 11.71 16.31 23.47
CA LEU A 248 10.95 15.33 22.70
C LEU A 248 10.66 15.86 21.31
N MET A 249 10.12 15.01 20.44
CA MET A 249 9.70 15.40 19.09
C MET A 249 8.51 16.38 19.16
N THR A 250 8.51 17.36 18.27
CA THR A 250 7.44 18.37 18.20
C THR A 250 6.07 17.76 17.94
N GLU A 251 6.01 16.69 17.15
CA GLU A 251 4.76 15.96 16.83
C GLU A 251 4.14 15.25 18.04
N ASP A 252 4.95 14.93 19.05
CA ASP A 252 4.54 14.18 20.25
C ASP A 252 4.19 15.07 21.45
N ILE A 253 4.43 16.38 21.36
CA ILE A 253 4.31 17.30 22.51
C ILE A 253 2.91 17.28 23.14
N ASP A 254 1.87 17.22 22.30
CA ASP A 254 0.50 17.25 22.77
C ASP A 254 0.20 16.03 23.62
N ARG A 255 0.59 14.83 23.17
CA ARG A 255 0.40 13.57 23.91
C ARG A 255 0.99 13.62 25.33
N TYR A 256 2.21 14.15 25.47
CA TYR A 256 2.88 14.27 26.77
C TYR A 256 2.30 15.39 27.65
N LEU A 257 1.83 16.49 27.06
CA LEU A 257 1.19 17.56 27.82
C LEU A 257 -0.21 17.18 28.31
N HIS A 258 -0.94 16.35 27.55
CA HIS A 258 -2.28 15.88 27.91
C HIS A 258 -2.27 14.87 29.06
N SER A 259 -1.20 14.08 29.20
CA SER A 259 -1.06 13.10 30.29
C SER A 259 -0.77 13.74 31.65
N LEU A 260 -0.08 14.89 31.64
CA LEU A 260 0.34 15.63 32.83
C LEU A 260 -0.76 16.60 33.32
N ASP A 261 -0.85 16.80 34.64
CA ASP A 261 -1.73 17.85 35.20
C ASP A 261 -1.26 19.24 34.75
N GLN A 262 -2.09 19.97 34.02
CA GLN A 262 -1.80 21.37 33.70
C GLN A 262 -1.90 22.19 34.98
N GLY A 263 -0.82 22.89 35.32
CA GLY A 263 -0.89 23.93 36.35
C GLY A 263 -1.92 24.98 35.94
N GLU A 264 -2.60 25.59 36.92
CA GLU A 264 -3.50 26.72 36.64
C GLU A 264 -2.79 27.75 35.76
N GLN A 265 -3.48 28.20 34.70
CA GLN A 265 -3.00 29.35 33.94
C GLN A 265 -2.82 30.51 34.92
N PRO A 266 -1.66 31.21 34.91
CA PRO A 266 -1.44 32.31 35.81
C PRO A 266 -2.53 33.36 35.60
N HIS A 267 -3.38 33.54 36.61
CA HIS A 267 -4.32 34.65 36.66
C HIS A 267 -3.55 35.93 36.99
N GLY A 268 -3.05 36.59 35.94
CA GLY A 268 -2.42 37.90 36.03
C GLY A 268 -1.63 38.26 34.77
N SER A 269 -1.90 39.43 34.19
CA SER A 269 -1.14 40.04 33.09
C SER A 269 0.29 40.32 33.51
N SER A 270 1.18 39.33 33.35
CA SER A 270 2.62 39.56 33.40
C SER A 270 3.04 40.15 32.06
N PRO A 271 3.81 41.26 32.03
CA PRO A 271 4.36 41.81 30.79
C PRO A 271 5.16 40.79 29.97
N VAL A 272 5.72 39.76 30.63
CA VAL A 272 6.43 38.66 29.98
C VAL A 272 5.48 37.72 29.23
N ILE A 273 4.26 37.49 29.73
CA ILE A 273 3.26 36.63 29.09
C ILE A 273 2.78 37.27 27.78
N GLU A 274 2.37 38.54 27.84
CA GLU A 274 1.87 39.29 26.68
C GLU A 274 2.91 39.33 25.54
N GLN A 275 4.19 39.54 25.86
CA GLN A 275 5.26 39.57 24.87
C GLN A 275 5.51 38.19 24.22
N LEU A 276 5.41 37.10 25.00
CA LEU A 276 5.64 35.74 24.51
C LEU A 276 4.46 35.16 23.72
N GLU A 277 3.24 35.66 23.94
CA GLU A 277 2.05 35.34 23.13
C GLU A 277 2.17 35.92 21.71
N GLU A 278 2.77 37.11 21.55
CA GLU A 278 2.95 37.74 20.25
C GLU A 278 4.10 37.13 19.44
N ARG A 279 5.25 36.87 20.07
CA ARG A 279 6.44 36.35 19.37
C ARG A 279 7.44 35.70 20.33
N ALA A 280 8.31 34.89 19.77
CA ALA A 280 9.36 34.24 20.55
C ALA A 280 10.53 35.19 20.87
N MET A 281 10.95 35.24 22.14
CA MET A 281 11.93 36.21 22.64
C MET A 281 12.98 35.58 23.58
N THR A 282 14.20 36.11 23.60
CA THR A 282 15.25 35.70 24.55
C THR A 282 15.05 36.36 25.93
N PRO A 283 15.62 35.81 27.02
CA PRO A 283 15.61 36.47 28.32
C PRO A 283 16.19 37.89 28.29
N HIS A 284 17.12 38.17 27.37
CA HIS A 284 17.70 39.50 27.22
C HIS A 284 16.76 40.44 26.44
N GLU A 285 16.14 39.98 25.36
CA GLU A 285 15.11 40.72 24.63
C GLU A 285 13.90 41.05 25.54
N LEU A 286 13.47 40.10 26.38
CA LEU A 286 12.42 40.32 27.38
C LEU A 286 12.85 41.31 28.45
N TYR A 287 14.10 41.28 28.89
CA TYR A 287 14.65 42.28 29.80
C TYR A 287 14.70 43.69 29.18
N GLU A 288 14.98 43.82 27.88
CA GLU A 288 15.02 45.12 27.20
C GLU A 288 13.63 45.69 26.88
N THR A 289 12.63 44.81 26.76
CA THR A 289 11.25 45.18 26.39
C THR A 289 10.28 45.22 27.57
N THR A 290 10.72 44.80 28.77
CA THR A 290 9.92 44.85 30.00
C THR A 290 10.65 45.68 31.07
N ASP A 291 9.91 46.30 31.99
CA ASP A 291 10.49 47.06 33.13
C ASP A 291 11.06 46.16 34.25
N LEU A 292 11.31 44.88 33.97
CA LEU A 292 11.75 43.88 34.95
C LEU A 292 13.26 43.70 34.93
N LYS A 293 13.86 43.36 36.09
CA LYS A 293 15.28 42.98 36.12
C LYS A 293 15.47 41.62 35.47
N LEU A 294 16.63 41.38 34.85
CA LEU A 294 16.97 40.09 34.22
C LEU A 294 16.78 38.87 35.15
N LYS A 295 17.02 39.04 36.46
CA LYS A 295 16.80 37.99 37.46
C LYS A 295 15.31 37.68 37.67
N GLU A 296 14.45 38.68 37.59
CA GLU A 296 12.99 38.54 37.71
C GLU A 296 12.42 37.89 36.45
N VAL A 297 12.84 38.33 35.26
CA VAL A 297 12.50 37.69 33.97
C VAL A 297 12.86 36.20 33.98
N LYS A 298 14.09 35.85 34.38
CA LYS A 298 14.52 34.44 34.48
C LYS A 298 13.71 33.63 35.49
N ASN A 299 13.27 34.22 36.60
CA ASN A 299 12.43 33.54 37.58
C ASN A 299 11.01 33.29 37.04
N ILE A 300 10.43 34.26 36.33
CA ILE A 300 9.11 34.13 35.68
C ILE A 300 9.15 33.05 34.60
N LEU A 301 10.16 33.09 33.72
CA LEU A 301 10.36 32.05 32.71
C LEU A 301 10.50 30.66 33.34
N ARG A 302 11.26 30.53 34.44
CA ARG A 302 11.39 29.24 35.15
C ARG A 302 10.06 28.77 35.77
N ASP A 303 9.23 29.68 36.27
CA ASP A 303 7.91 29.35 36.80
C ASP A 303 6.93 28.94 35.69
N MET A 304 6.96 29.64 34.56
CA MET A 304 6.15 29.32 33.39
C MET A 304 6.56 28.01 32.72
N GLU A 305 7.87 27.71 32.67
CA GLU A 305 8.40 26.43 32.18
C GLU A 305 7.96 25.28 33.10
N ARG A 306 8.00 25.47 34.43
CA ARG A 306 7.47 24.49 35.41
C ARG A 306 5.97 24.26 35.27
N LYS A 307 5.22 25.32 34.95
CA LYS A 307 3.78 25.25 34.67
C LYS A 307 3.45 24.76 33.25
N ARG A 308 4.48 24.50 32.42
CA ARG A 308 4.39 23.95 31.06
C ARG A 308 3.62 24.88 30.09
N LEU A 309 3.76 26.20 30.29
CA LEU A 309 3.09 27.24 29.50
C LEU A 309 3.97 27.80 28.36
N ILE A 310 5.28 27.57 28.43
CA ILE A 310 6.25 28.07 27.46
C ILE A 310 7.24 26.98 27.08
N ASN A 311 7.70 27.03 25.83
CA ASN A 311 8.68 26.11 25.27
C ASN A 311 9.96 26.88 24.89
N ARG A 312 11.11 26.23 25.03
CA ARG A 312 12.40 26.77 24.60
C ARG A 312 12.52 26.73 23.08
N ILE A 313 13.13 27.77 22.51
CA ILE A 313 13.52 27.87 21.10
C ILE A 313 15.00 28.24 20.99
N SER A 314 15.63 27.91 19.87
CA SER A 314 17.03 28.26 19.59
C SER A 314 17.11 29.49 18.68
N LYS A 315 17.71 30.60 19.15
CA LYS A 315 17.83 31.85 18.38
C LYS A 315 19.28 32.36 18.41
N VAL A 316 19.98 32.27 17.25
CA VAL A 316 21.28 32.92 16.96
C VAL A 316 22.33 32.82 18.10
N GLU A 317 22.45 31.63 18.70
CA GLU A 317 23.35 31.24 19.81
C GLU A 317 22.81 31.35 21.26
N GLU A 318 21.66 32.00 21.49
CA GLU A 318 20.98 32.06 22.79
C GLU A 318 19.65 31.30 22.83
N GLU A 319 19.24 30.85 24.02
CA GLU A 319 17.94 30.20 24.24
C GLU A 319 16.83 31.26 24.35
N GLY A 320 15.82 31.17 23.50
CA GLY A 320 14.58 31.95 23.57
C GLY A 320 13.41 31.14 24.09
N TYR A 321 12.28 31.80 24.33
CA TYR A 321 11.04 31.18 24.78
C TYR A 321 9.89 31.60 23.86
N LYS A 322 8.88 30.73 23.73
CA LYS A 322 7.65 30.93 22.97
C LYS A 322 6.46 30.44 23.81
N PHE A 323 5.32 31.12 23.71
CA PHE A 323 4.07 30.62 24.28
C PHE A 323 3.50 29.43 23.49
N GLY A 324 2.99 28.42 24.20
CA GLY A 324 2.36 27.24 23.60
C GLY A 324 0.88 27.17 23.97
N LEU A 325 0.00 27.17 22.96
CA LEU A 325 -1.44 26.94 23.10
C LEU A 325 -1.80 25.58 22.51
N LEU A 326 -2.71 24.87 23.17
CA LEU A 326 -3.14 23.51 22.84
C LEU A 326 -4.39 23.49 21.95
N ASP A 327 -4.44 22.49 21.08
CA ASP A 327 -5.68 21.96 20.48
C ASP A 327 -6.01 20.63 21.16
N LYS A 328 -7.27 20.41 21.56
CA LYS A 328 -7.70 19.23 22.32
C LYS A 328 -8.25 18.16 21.39
N LYS A 329 -7.62 16.99 21.34
CA LYS A 329 -8.15 15.82 20.60
C LYS A 329 -8.31 14.55 21.45
N ASP A 330 -7.39 14.26 22.38
CA ASP A 330 -7.38 12.97 23.11
C ASP A 330 -7.84 13.07 24.57
N THR A 331 -8.23 11.94 25.16
CA THR A 331 -8.56 11.85 26.58
C THR A 331 -7.30 11.68 27.44
N ARG A 332 -7.26 12.28 28.64
CA ARG A 332 -6.09 12.26 29.54
C ARG A 332 -5.61 10.84 29.88
N LEU A 333 -6.52 9.88 30.03
CA LEU A 333 -6.16 8.51 30.42
C LEU A 333 -5.43 7.78 29.28
N GLU A 334 -5.94 7.88 28.04
CA GLU A 334 -5.28 7.32 26.86
C GLU A 334 -3.88 7.92 26.65
N SER A 335 -3.71 9.23 26.89
CA SER A 335 -2.39 9.86 26.86
C SER A 335 -1.44 9.29 27.92
N VAL A 336 -1.93 9.02 29.13
CA VAL A 336 -1.14 8.38 30.20
C VAL A 336 -0.74 6.95 29.83
N GLU A 337 -1.68 6.16 29.29
CA GLU A 337 -1.41 4.79 28.83
C GLU A 337 -0.28 4.77 27.79
N ASN A 338 -0.35 5.65 26.78
CA ASN A 338 0.67 5.74 25.74
C ASN A 338 2.06 6.10 26.26
N ILE A 339 2.19 7.09 27.17
CA ILE A 339 3.51 7.45 27.70
C ILE A 339 4.09 6.38 28.63
N ILE A 340 3.24 5.57 29.28
CA ILE A 340 3.68 4.42 30.07
C ILE A 340 4.20 3.32 29.14
N LEU A 341 3.53 3.04 28.02
CA LEU A 341 4.01 2.10 27.01
C LEU A 341 5.38 2.51 26.45
N ASP A 342 5.54 3.77 26.06
CA ASP A 342 6.83 4.33 25.60
C ASP A 342 7.93 4.14 26.65
N HIS A 343 7.62 4.38 27.92
CA HIS A 343 8.59 4.20 29.01
C HIS A 343 8.98 2.73 29.22
N LEU A 344 7.99 1.84 29.29
CA LEU A 344 8.22 0.41 29.51
C LEU A 344 8.96 -0.23 28.33
N ALA A 345 8.81 0.28 27.11
CA ALA A 345 9.49 -0.24 25.92
C ALA A 345 11.02 -0.31 26.05
N TYR A 346 11.63 0.59 26.84
CA TYR A 346 13.09 0.70 26.97
C TYR A 346 13.61 0.67 28.41
N GLU A 347 12.73 0.88 29.39
CA GLU A 347 13.13 0.94 30.81
C GLU A 347 12.52 -0.15 31.69
N ALA A 348 11.74 -1.10 31.14
CA ALA A 348 11.21 -2.22 31.92
C ALA A 348 12.32 -3.20 32.41
N PRO A 349 12.02 -4.04 33.41
CA PRO A 349 10.85 -3.99 34.29
C PRO A 349 10.92 -2.81 35.27
N ARG A 350 9.76 -2.21 35.58
CA ARG A 350 9.62 -1.10 36.54
C ARG A 350 8.47 -1.31 37.51
N SER A 351 8.61 -0.84 38.74
CA SER A 351 7.48 -0.79 39.70
C SER A 351 6.54 0.40 39.41
N LEU A 352 5.36 0.39 40.03
CA LEU A 352 4.41 1.51 39.95
C LEU A 352 5.07 2.82 40.40
N GLU A 353 5.79 2.79 41.53
CA GLU A 353 6.43 3.98 42.10
C GLU A 353 7.51 4.53 41.17
N GLU A 354 8.26 3.65 40.51
CA GLU A 354 9.30 4.04 39.56
C GLU A 354 8.72 4.69 38.29
N ILE A 355 7.63 4.13 37.75
CA ILE A 355 6.93 4.68 36.57
C ILE A 355 6.34 6.05 36.91
N ALA A 356 5.63 6.16 38.04
CA ALA A 356 5.03 7.42 38.49
C ALA A 356 6.10 8.51 38.69
N TYR A 357 7.23 8.16 39.30
CA TYR A 357 8.34 9.08 39.51
C TYR A 357 9.03 9.50 38.19
N ALA A 358 9.32 8.55 37.29
CA ALA A 358 10.03 8.82 36.05
C ALA A 358 9.25 9.72 35.08
N LEU A 359 7.92 9.60 35.11
CA LEU A 359 7.00 10.32 34.23
C LEU A 359 6.34 11.55 34.89
N ASP A 360 6.65 11.86 36.16
CA ASP A 360 6.03 12.96 36.92
C ASP A 360 4.49 12.84 36.99
N LEU A 361 4.00 11.62 37.19
CA LEU A 361 2.59 11.25 37.29
C LEU A 361 2.20 10.92 38.74
N SER A 362 0.93 11.06 39.07
CA SER A 362 0.40 10.54 40.34
C SER A 362 0.27 9.02 40.30
N GLU A 363 0.58 8.33 41.41
CA GLU A 363 0.42 6.86 41.49
C GLU A 363 -1.01 6.39 41.16
N ASP A 364 -2.07 7.15 41.50
CA ASP A 364 -3.46 6.77 41.22
C ASP A 364 -3.77 6.68 39.72
N ILE A 365 -3.33 7.67 38.93
CA ILE A 365 -3.56 7.66 37.47
C ILE A 365 -2.66 6.65 36.77
N SER A 366 -1.42 6.47 37.24
CA SER A 366 -0.50 5.46 36.72
C SER A 366 -1.02 4.04 36.99
N LEU A 367 -1.57 3.79 38.19
CA LEU A 367 -2.16 2.49 38.52
C LEU A 367 -3.41 2.20 37.68
N LYS A 368 -4.28 3.19 37.48
CA LYS A 368 -5.44 3.04 36.58
C LYS A 368 -5.04 2.71 35.15
N ALA A 369 -4.07 3.44 34.60
CA ALA A 369 -3.54 3.19 33.26
C ALA A 369 -2.87 1.81 33.16
N LEU A 370 -2.03 1.42 34.12
CA LEU A 370 -1.40 0.11 34.14
C LEU A 370 -2.42 -1.03 34.24
N ASN A 371 -3.47 -0.88 35.06
CA ASN A 371 -4.54 -1.88 35.14
C ASN A 371 -5.26 -2.03 33.80
N ASN A 372 -5.58 -0.92 33.12
CA ASN A 372 -6.16 -0.96 31.77
C ASN A 372 -5.23 -1.66 30.77
N LEU A 373 -3.93 -1.31 30.76
CA LEU A 373 -2.94 -1.91 29.87
C LEU A 373 -2.75 -3.42 30.14
N VAL A 374 -2.85 -3.85 31.39
CA VAL A 374 -2.83 -5.27 31.78
C VAL A 374 -4.11 -5.97 31.30
N GLU A 375 -5.28 -5.36 31.46
CA GLU A 375 -6.55 -5.89 30.94
C GLU A 375 -6.55 -6.00 29.40
N GLN A 376 -5.90 -5.05 28.71
CA GLN A 376 -5.71 -5.04 27.25
C GLN A 376 -4.64 -6.03 26.76
N ASN A 377 -3.88 -6.67 27.66
CA ASN A 377 -2.72 -7.53 27.36
C ASN A 377 -1.53 -6.81 26.69
N GLU A 378 -1.41 -5.50 26.83
CA GLU A 378 -0.23 -4.74 26.37
C GLU A 378 0.93 -4.83 27.37
N VAL A 379 0.61 -4.97 28.66
CA VAL A 379 1.57 -5.02 29.77
C VAL A 379 1.34 -6.28 30.62
N VAL A 380 2.42 -6.88 31.09
CA VAL A 380 2.42 -7.99 32.06
C VAL A 380 2.84 -7.47 33.42
N SER A 381 2.03 -7.77 34.45
CA SER A 381 2.35 -7.48 35.85
C SER A 381 2.80 -8.73 36.62
N GLY A 382 3.73 -8.56 37.55
CA GLY A 382 4.06 -9.56 38.57
C GLY A 382 5.51 -9.49 39.05
N ARG A 383 5.97 -10.55 39.71
CA ARG A 383 7.37 -10.69 40.15
C ARG A 383 8.26 -11.14 39.00
N LEU A 384 8.69 -10.18 38.17
CA LEU A 384 9.47 -10.44 36.96
C LEU A 384 10.94 -10.71 37.28
N VAL A 385 11.58 -9.78 38.01
CA VAL A 385 12.96 -9.89 38.52
C VAL A 385 12.98 -9.67 40.02
N MET A 386 14.10 -9.99 40.68
CA MET A 386 14.26 -9.82 42.12
C MET A 386 14.12 -8.35 42.54
N GLY A 387 13.10 -8.05 43.36
CA GLY A 387 12.78 -6.69 43.80
C GLY A 387 11.57 -6.65 44.75
N GLU A 388 11.27 -5.46 45.26
CA GLU A 388 10.05 -5.21 46.05
C GLU A 388 8.86 -4.90 45.15
N GLY A 389 7.69 -5.47 45.46
CA GLY A 389 6.43 -5.18 44.77
C GLY A 389 6.21 -5.93 43.45
N ASP A 390 5.09 -5.59 42.78
CA ASP A 390 4.81 -6.03 41.42
C ASP A 390 5.50 -5.11 40.42
N GLN A 391 6.06 -5.71 39.38
CA GLN A 391 6.73 -5.02 38.30
C GLN A 391 5.96 -5.18 36.99
N TYR A 392 6.12 -4.20 36.12
CA TYR A 392 5.45 -4.12 34.84
C TYR A 392 6.47 -4.16 33.70
N MET A 393 6.13 -4.87 32.65
CA MET A 393 6.92 -5.01 31.43
C MET A 393 5.96 -5.15 30.25
N LEU A 394 6.35 -4.69 29.06
CA LEU A 394 5.55 -4.95 27.87
C LEU A 394 5.35 -6.46 27.66
N HIS A 395 4.18 -6.83 27.18
CA HIS A 395 3.85 -8.22 26.89
C HIS A 395 4.81 -8.83 25.86
N GLU A 396 5.24 -8.03 24.87
CA GLU A 396 6.23 -8.43 23.87
C GLU A 396 7.58 -8.81 24.51
N ASP A 397 8.16 -7.93 25.34
CA ASP A 397 9.45 -8.16 26.00
C ASP A 397 9.40 -9.37 26.95
N TYR A 398 8.30 -9.54 27.68
CA TYR A 398 8.07 -10.70 28.53
C TYR A 398 8.17 -12.02 27.75
N HIS A 399 7.62 -12.05 26.54
CA HIS A 399 7.64 -13.24 25.70
C HIS A 399 8.99 -13.44 24.99
N GLU A 400 9.65 -12.38 24.53
CA GLU A 400 11.01 -12.46 23.98
C GLU A 400 11.98 -13.07 25.01
N LEU A 401 11.92 -12.63 26.27
CA LEU A 401 12.72 -13.17 27.37
C LEU A 401 12.38 -14.63 27.72
N ARG A 402 11.11 -15.03 27.57
CA ARG A 402 10.68 -16.41 27.83
C ARG A 402 11.14 -17.40 26.76
N PHE A 403 11.37 -16.92 25.53
CA PHE A 403 11.78 -17.75 24.38
C PHE A 403 13.13 -17.29 23.83
N PRO A 404 14.23 -17.50 24.59
CA PRO A 404 15.57 -17.07 24.18
C PRO A 404 15.99 -17.79 22.89
N GLY A 405 16.46 -17.03 21.89
CA GLY A 405 16.84 -17.55 20.56
C GLY A 405 16.09 -16.94 19.37
N GLY A 406 15.34 -15.86 19.60
CA GLY A 406 14.58 -15.13 18.57
C GLY A 406 13.43 -15.95 17.99
N GLU A 407 12.90 -16.89 18.77
CA GLU A 407 11.78 -17.74 18.36
C GLU A 407 10.44 -17.02 18.51
N TYR A 408 10.34 -16.02 19.38
CA TYR A 408 9.14 -15.23 19.55
C TYR A 408 9.12 -14.01 18.63
N VAL A 409 7.96 -13.70 18.03
CA VAL A 409 7.74 -12.47 17.25
C VAL A 409 6.35 -11.93 17.57
N SER A 410 6.21 -10.61 17.75
CA SER A 410 4.90 -9.98 17.94
C SER A 410 4.00 -10.06 16.69
N ASP A 411 2.70 -9.91 16.89
CA ASP A 411 1.72 -9.87 15.79
C ASP A 411 1.98 -8.69 14.84
N ASP A 412 2.34 -7.52 15.38
CA ASP A 412 2.65 -6.32 14.60
C ASP A 412 3.91 -6.51 13.74
N LYS A 413 5.03 -6.98 14.32
CA LYS A 413 6.25 -7.32 13.54
C LYS A 413 5.95 -8.35 12.45
N THR A 414 5.14 -9.37 12.77
CA THR A 414 4.73 -10.38 11.79
C THR A 414 3.91 -9.78 10.64
N LYS A 415 2.93 -8.92 10.94
CA LYS A 415 2.14 -8.23 9.91
C LYS A 415 3.01 -7.31 9.05
N ARG A 416 3.91 -6.52 9.65
CA ARG A 416 4.86 -5.64 8.94
C ARG A 416 5.78 -6.41 8.01
N TYR A 417 6.38 -7.50 8.51
CA TYR A 417 7.24 -8.35 7.71
C TYR A 417 6.48 -8.99 6.54
N LYS A 418 5.25 -9.48 6.77
CA LYS A 418 4.42 -10.04 5.70
C LYS A 418 4.03 -9.01 4.66
N ALA A 419 3.72 -7.77 5.05
CA ALA A 419 3.44 -6.69 4.11
C ALA A 419 4.66 -6.42 3.23
N LYS A 420 5.83 -6.20 3.84
CA LYS A 420 7.11 -6.03 3.14
C LYS A 420 7.36 -7.18 2.15
N LYS A 421 7.38 -8.41 2.65
CA LYS A 421 7.64 -9.62 1.84
C LYS A 421 6.67 -9.80 0.69
N GLN A 422 5.41 -9.40 0.85
CA GLN A 422 4.42 -9.54 -0.20
C GLN A 422 4.37 -8.39 -1.19
N PHE A 423 4.89 -7.20 -0.87
CA PHE A 423 4.81 -6.02 -1.74
C PHE A 423 6.17 -5.48 -2.18
N ASP A 424 7.28 -6.04 -1.68
CA ASP A 424 8.60 -5.80 -2.25
C ASP A 424 8.60 -6.20 -3.74
N GLU A 425 9.03 -5.29 -4.59
CA GLU A 425 9.05 -5.49 -6.04
C GLU A 425 10.09 -6.54 -6.45
N VAL A 426 9.72 -7.35 -7.44
CA VAL A 426 10.60 -8.28 -8.14
C VAL A 426 10.83 -7.81 -9.58
N GLY A 427 11.92 -8.25 -10.21
CA GLY A 427 12.36 -7.74 -11.50
C GLY A 427 11.57 -8.28 -12.71
N SER A 428 10.80 -9.37 -12.56
CA SER A 428 10.09 -10.00 -13.68
C SER A 428 8.85 -10.79 -13.26
N ILE A 429 7.98 -11.08 -14.24
CA ILE A 429 6.79 -11.94 -14.05
C ILE A 429 7.21 -13.35 -13.60
N GLU A 430 8.34 -13.86 -14.10
CA GLU A 430 8.90 -15.15 -13.70
C GLU A 430 9.33 -15.14 -12.24
N GLU A 431 10.03 -14.10 -11.79
CA GLU A 431 10.42 -13.94 -10.39
C GLU A 431 9.21 -13.88 -9.45
N TYR A 432 8.10 -13.28 -9.91
CA TYR A 432 6.84 -13.29 -9.16
C TYR A 432 6.35 -14.73 -8.94
N PHE A 433 6.30 -15.53 -10.00
CA PHE A 433 5.94 -16.94 -9.88
C PHE A 433 6.99 -17.73 -9.09
N ASP A 434 8.24 -17.27 -9.04
CA ASP A 434 9.25 -17.83 -8.16
C ASP A 434 9.02 -17.59 -6.67
N LEU A 435 8.28 -16.57 -6.33
CA LEU A 435 7.89 -16.28 -4.97
C LEU A 435 6.53 -16.90 -4.62
N PHE A 436 5.53 -16.73 -5.48
CA PHE A 436 4.13 -17.07 -5.17
C PHE A 436 3.63 -18.36 -5.82
N MET A 437 4.32 -18.90 -6.83
CA MET A 437 3.98 -20.11 -7.61
C MET A 437 2.70 -20.01 -8.47
N GLU A 438 1.73 -19.19 -8.06
CA GLU A 438 0.46 -18.98 -8.73
C GLU A 438 -0.03 -17.53 -8.60
N ALA A 439 -0.80 -17.08 -9.58
CA ALA A 439 -1.46 -15.77 -9.57
C ALA A 439 -2.97 -15.91 -9.74
N GLY A 440 -3.71 -15.03 -9.05
CA GLY A 440 -5.16 -14.97 -9.17
C GLY A 440 -5.65 -14.18 -10.38
N THR A 441 -5.01 -13.04 -10.63
CA THR A 441 -5.22 -12.12 -11.74
C THR A 441 -3.90 -11.47 -12.15
N PRO A 442 -3.77 -10.94 -13.38
CA PRO A 442 -2.58 -10.17 -13.76
C PRO A 442 -2.43 -8.87 -12.93
N TYR A 443 -3.53 -8.33 -12.41
CA TYR A 443 -3.52 -7.18 -11.49
C TYR A 443 -2.79 -7.49 -10.17
N ASP A 444 -2.85 -8.74 -9.69
CA ASP A 444 -2.11 -9.15 -8.49
C ASP A 444 -0.58 -9.14 -8.73
N ILE A 445 -0.15 -9.27 -9.98
CA ILE A 445 1.25 -9.30 -10.39
C ILE A 445 1.78 -7.87 -10.59
N PHE A 446 0.96 -6.99 -11.16
CA PHE A 446 1.28 -5.59 -11.40
C PHE A 446 1.84 -4.89 -10.15
N TYR A 447 1.25 -5.13 -8.97
CA TYR A 447 1.71 -4.53 -7.71
C TYR A 447 3.09 -4.98 -7.22
N ARG A 448 3.69 -5.99 -7.85
CA ARG A 448 4.88 -6.67 -7.34
C ARG A 448 5.97 -6.81 -8.39
N VAL A 449 5.73 -6.43 -9.65
CA VAL A 449 6.71 -6.56 -10.73
C VAL A 449 7.06 -5.17 -11.23
N SER A 450 8.34 -4.81 -11.11
CA SER A 450 8.86 -3.57 -11.67
C SER A 450 8.66 -3.55 -13.19
N ASP A 451 8.16 -2.44 -13.74
CA ASP A 451 7.90 -2.26 -15.18
C ASP A 451 7.00 -3.32 -15.81
N PHE A 452 5.97 -3.77 -15.08
CA PHE A 452 5.01 -4.77 -15.56
C PHE A 452 4.41 -4.44 -16.94
N SER A 453 4.66 -5.31 -17.93
CA SER A 453 4.09 -5.22 -19.28
C SER A 453 2.94 -6.21 -19.47
N LEU A 454 1.76 -5.68 -19.79
CA LEU A 454 0.60 -6.51 -20.11
C LEU A 454 0.78 -7.26 -21.44
N ASP A 455 1.58 -6.73 -22.37
CA ASP A 455 1.84 -7.39 -23.65
C ASP A 455 2.81 -8.57 -23.47
N ASP A 456 3.80 -8.46 -22.58
CA ASP A 456 4.71 -9.55 -22.20
C ASP A 456 3.92 -10.67 -21.53
N TRP A 457 3.01 -10.33 -20.60
CA TRP A 457 2.07 -11.28 -20.00
C TRP A 457 1.28 -12.05 -21.09
N LYS A 458 0.70 -11.33 -22.05
CA LYS A 458 -0.09 -11.92 -23.14
C LYS A 458 0.75 -12.80 -24.06
N GLU A 459 2.00 -12.41 -24.34
CA GLU A 459 2.93 -13.22 -25.11
C GLU A 459 3.30 -14.51 -24.38
N MET A 460 3.61 -14.43 -23.09
CA MET A 460 3.87 -15.60 -22.25
C MET A 460 2.67 -16.55 -22.20
N ARG A 461 1.44 -16.03 -22.16
CA ARG A 461 0.19 -16.82 -22.26
C ARG A 461 0.06 -17.48 -23.62
N LYS A 462 0.24 -16.73 -24.71
CA LYS A 462 0.15 -17.20 -26.10
C LYS A 462 1.17 -18.30 -26.41
N ASN A 463 2.40 -18.15 -25.93
CA ASN A 463 3.47 -19.13 -26.12
C ASN A 463 3.38 -20.31 -25.13
N GLY A 464 2.39 -20.29 -24.22
CA GLY A 464 2.13 -21.35 -23.27
C GLY A 464 3.14 -21.45 -22.12
N LYS A 465 3.90 -20.38 -21.86
CA LYS A 465 4.78 -20.25 -20.68
C LYS A 465 3.96 -20.09 -19.41
N ILE A 466 2.84 -19.37 -19.49
CA ILE A 466 1.85 -19.24 -18.42
C ILE A 466 0.58 -20.02 -18.78
N ILE A 467 0.18 -20.92 -17.90
CA ILE A 467 -0.97 -21.81 -18.07
C ILE A 467 -2.08 -21.37 -17.10
N GLU A 468 -3.32 -21.35 -17.56
CA GLU A 468 -4.50 -21.11 -16.73
C GLU A 468 -5.23 -22.44 -16.48
N GLY A 469 -5.41 -22.80 -15.22
CA GLY A 469 -6.01 -24.07 -14.85
C GLY A 469 -6.43 -24.11 -13.39
N ARG A 470 -7.08 -25.22 -12.97
CA ARG A 470 -7.49 -25.44 -11.59
C ARG A 470 -6.36 -26.02 -10.74
N PHE A 471 -5.40 -25.18 -10.38
CA PHE A 471 -4.22 -25.58 -9.61
C PHE A 471 -4.54 -25.72 -8.10
N VAL A 472 -4.01 -24.83 -7.26
CA VAL A 472 -4.12 -24.93 -5.80
C VAL A 472 -5.58 -25.03 -5.34
N ARG A 473 -5.90 -26.12 -4.63
CA ARG A 473 -7.25 -26.41 -4.11
C ARG A 473 -8.34 -26.40 -5.19
N GLY A 474 -7.98 -26.68 -6.45
CA GLY A 474 -8.89 -26.70 -7.59
C GLY A 474 -9.43 -25.32 -8.00
N ARG A 475 -8.76 -24.24 -7.58
CA ARG A 475 -9.11 -22.85 -7.94
C ARG A 475 -8.50 -22.50 -9.29
N VAL A 476 -9.23 -21.75 -10.11
CA VAL A 476 -8.74 -21.27 -11.40
C VAL A 476 -7.68 -20.21 -11.15
N ARG A 477 -6.44 -20.50 -11.56
CA ARG A 477 -5.24 -19.71 -11.34
C ARG A 477 -4.34 -19.73 -12.56
N TYR A 478 -3.39 -18.81 -12.59
CA TYR A 478 -2.27 -18.82 -13.52
C TYR A 478 -1.06 -19.44 -12.84
N ALA A 479 -0.26 -20.20 -13.58
CA ALA A 479 1.00 -20.76 -13.11
C ALA A 479 2.01 -20.87 -14.26
N LEU A 480 3.30 -20.82 -13.95
CA LEU A 480 4.34 -21.14 -14.92
C LEU A 480 4.27 -22.62 -15.31
N LYS A 481 4.48 -22.90 -16.60
CA LYS A 481 4.51 -24.25 -17.16
C LYS A 481 5.48 -25.19 -16.43
N GLU A 482 6.58 -24.66 -15.90
CA GLU A 482 7.61 -25.40 -15.17
C GLU A 482 7.15 -25.89 -13.79
N ASP A 483 6.18 -25.21 -13.17
CA ASP A 483 5.61 -25.58 -11.88
C ASP A 483 4.38 -26.49 -12.00
N VAL A 484 3.78 -26.57 -13.19
CA VAL A 484 2.63 -27.45 -13.47
C VAL A 484 2.86 -28.92 -13.09
N PRO A 485 4.02 -29.57 -13.36
CA PRO A 485 4.27 -30.93 -12.90
C PRO A 485 4.06 -31.15 -11.39
N ALA A 486 4.38 -30.15 -10.56
CA ALA A 486 4.18 -30.22 -9.11
C ALA A 486 2.68 -30.13 -8.76
N PHE A 487 1.92 -29.24 -9.39
CA PHE A 487 0.47 -29.19 -9.18
C PHE A 487 -0.22 -30.48 -9.62
N VAL A 488 0.16 -31.02 -10.78
CA VAL A 488 -0.38 -32.28 -11.28
C VAL A 488 -0.06 -33.43 -10.31
N GLY A 489 1.20 -33.56 -9.88
CA GLY A 489 1.62 -34.61 -8.94
C GLY A 489 0.94 -34.51 -7.57
N ALA A 490 0.63 -33.30 -7.10
CA ALA A 490 0.00 -33.08 -5.80
C ALA A 490 -1.52 -33.30 -5.81
N TYR A 491 -2.22 -32.96 -6.90
CA TYR A 491 -3.69 -32.87 -6.93
C TYR A 491 -4.39 -33.86 -7.87
N ARG A 492 -3.70 -34.48 -8.84
CA ARG A 492 -4.30 -35.53 -9.69
C ARG A 492 -4.38 -36.84 -8.91
N ASN A 493 -5.58 -37.22 -8.50
CA ASN A 493 -5.81 -38.39 -7.63
C ASN A 493 -6.68 -39.47 -8.27
N GLU A 494 -7.36 -39.17 -9.37
CA GLU A 494 -8.35 -40.07 -9.99
C GLU A 494 -7.91 -40.43 -11.41
N GLU A 495 -7.99 -41.72 -11.75
CA GLU A 495 -7.86 -42.18 -13.13
C GLU A 495 -9.14 -41.90 -13.92
N LEU A 496 -9.00 -41.78 -15.24
CA LEU A 496 -10.13 -41.53 -16.13
C LEU A 496 -10.93 -42.81 -16.33
N THR A 497 -12.25 -42.70 -16.26
CA THR A 497 -13.14 -43.76 -16.77
C THR A 497 -13.15 -43.76 -18.30
N GLU A 498 -13.58 -44.86 -18.94
CA GLU A 498 -13.67 -44.96 -20.41
C GLU A 498 -14.45 -43.80 -21.05
N VAL A 499 -15.52 -43.33 -20.40
CA VAL A 499 -16.34 -42.20 -20.89
C VAL A 499 -15.59 -40.88 -20.78
N GLU A 500 -14.82 -40.69 -19.71
CA GLU A 500 -14.00 -39.49 -19.50
C GLU A 500 -12.79 -39.46 -20.43
N GLU A 501 -12.19 -40.61 -20.69
CA GLU A 501 -11.09 -40.78 -21.63
C GLU A 501 -11.51 -40.45 -23.06
N ASN A 502 -12.70 -40.89 -23.50
CA ASN A 502 -13.26 -40.50 -24.80
C ASN A 502 -13.41 -38.98 -24.95
N ILE A 503 -13.94 -38.30 -23.93
CA ILE A 503 -14.06 -36.83 -23.95
C ILE A 503 -12.68 -36.16 -23.92
N PHE A 504 -11.76 -36.69 -23.13
CA PHE A 504 -10.39 -36.20 -23.06
C PHE A 504 -9.66 -36.35 -24.40
N ASP A 505 -9.84 -37.46 -25.12
CA ASP A 505 -9.24 -37.71 -26.42
C ASP A 505 -9.81 -36.79 -27.53
N LEU A 506 -11.10 -36.43 -27.48
CA LEU A 506 -11.68 -35.40 -28.36
C LEU A 506 -11.03 -34.03 -28.14
N ILE A 507 -10.69 -33.68 -26.89
CA ILE A 507 -9.97 -32.43 -26.58
C ILE A 507 -8.50 -32.54 -27.02
N LYS A 508 -7.86 -33.69 -26.76
CA LYS A 508 -6.45 -33.96 -27.05
C LYS A 508 -6.13 -33.98 -28.54
N SER A 509 -7.05 -34.46 -29.37
CA SER A 509 -6.98 -34.44 -30.83
C SER A 509 -7.26 -33.05 -31.43
N GLY A 510 -7.75 -32.10 -30.62
CA GLY A 510 -8.16 -30.77 -31.09
C GLY A 510 -9.49 -30.78 -31.84
N GLU A 511 -10.20 -31.91 -31.83
CA GLU A 511 -11.47 -32.11 -32.53
C GLU A 511 -12.63 -31.33 -31.92
N ALA A 512 -12.58 -31.05 -30.62
CA ALA A 512 -13.52 -30.21 -29.91
C ALA A 512 -12.81 -29.49 -28.74
N LYS A 513 -13.05 -28.18 -28.61
CA LYS A 513 -12.43 -27.35 -27.56
C LYS A 513 -13.46 -26.74 -26.61
N THR A 514 -14.71 -26.61 -27.04
CA THR A 514 -15.78 -26.04 -26.22
C THR A 514 -16.77 -27.11 -25.75
N VAL A 515 -17.50 -26.83 -24.66
CA VAL A 515 -18.61 -27.69 -24.18
C VAL A 515 -19.62 -27.97 -25.31
N ARG A 516 -19.88 -26.97 -26.18
CA ARG A 516 -20.84 -27.08 -27.28
C ARG A 516 -20.36 -28.02 -28.38
N GLU A 517 -19.08 -27.99 -28.71
CA GLU A 517 -18.47 -28.89 -29.69
C GLU A 517 -18.37 -30.31 -29.16
N LEU A 518 -17.95 -30.46 -27.90
CA LEU A 518 -17.88 -31.77 -27.23
C LEU A 518 -19.25 -32.43 -27.22
N LYS A 519 -20.30 -31.68 -26.89
CA LYS A 519 -21.69 -32.17 -27.01
C LYS A 519 -22.05 -32.64 -28.42
N LYS A 520 -21.64 -31.94 -29.47
CA LYS A 520 -21.98 -32.33 -30.86
C LYS A 520 -21.27 -33.61 -31.29
N LYS A 521 -20.09 -33.86 -30.74
CA LYS A 521 -19.24 -35.01 -31.09
C LYS A 521 -19.39 -36.19 -30.13
N SER A 522 -19.96 -35.97 -28.96
CA SER A 522 -20.32 -37.01 -27.98
C SER A 522 -21.82 -37.31 -28.02
N ASP A 523 -22.22 -38.54 -27.78
CA ASP A 523 -23.64 -38.91 -27.59
C ASP A 523 -24.20 -38.57 -26.17
N LEU A 524 -23.52 -37.68 -25.43
CA LEU A 524 -23.82 -37.38 -24.03
C LEU A 524 -24.74 -36.16 -23.86
N GLN A 525 -25.50 -36.15 -22.76
CA GLN A 525 -26.29 -34.99 -22.34
C GLN A 525 -25.41 -33.83 -21.83
N ASN A 526 -25.90 -32.59 -21.98
CA ASN A 526 -25.15 -31.36 -21.67
C ASN A 526 -24.64 -31.30 -20.23
N GLU A 527 -25.45 -31.73 -19.27
CA GLU A 527 -25.07 -31.76 -17.85
C GLU A 527 -23.92 -32.73 -17.60
N LYS A 528 -23.96 -33.91 -18.22
CA LYS A 528 -22.91 -34.92 -18.08
C LYS A 528 -21.58 -34.47 -18.70
N VAL A 529 -21.62 -33.84 -19.88
CA VAL A 529 -20.41 -33.26 -20.50
C VAL A 529 -19.79 -32.18 -19.61
N ARG A 530 -20.61 -31.29 -19.03
CA ARG A 530 -20.13 -30.26 -18.09
C ARG A 530 -19.53 -30.87 -16.82
N GLU A 531 -20.14 -31.92 -16.28
CA GLU A 531 -19.64 -32.65 -15.11
C GLU A 531 -18.27 -33.29 -15.41
N ILE A 532 -18.13 -33.98 -16.55
CA ILE A 532 -16.88 -34.58 -17.00
C ILE A 532 -15.80 -33.51 -17.18
N ILE A 533 -16.09 -32.42 -17.89
CA ILE A 533 -15.13 -31.32 -18.08
C ILE A 533 -14.71 -30.73 -16.74
N LYS A 534 -15.65 -30.53 -15.80
CA LYS A 534 -15.33 -30.03 -14.45
C LYS A 534 -14.41 -30.99 -13.70
N LYS A 535 -14.59 -32.31 -13.85
CA LYS A 535 -13.73 -33.34 -13.26
C LYS A 535 -12.34 -33.38 -13.92
N LEU A 536 -12.28 -33.32 -15.25
CA LEU A 536 -11.02 -33.25 -16.01
C LEU A 536 -10.22 -31.99 -15.64
N ASP A 537 -10.88 -30.84 -15.54
CA ASP A 537 -10.28 -29.55 -15.14
C ASP A 537 -9.77 -29.63 -13.69
N LYS A 538 -10.60 -30.11 -12.75
CA LYS A 538 -10.22 -30.25 -11.31
C LYS A 538 -9.05 -31.22 -11.09
N ASN A 539 -8.95 -32.29 -11.88
CA ASN A 539 -7.85 -33.26 -11.82
C ASN A 539 -6.68 -32.89 -12.75
N LEU A 540 -6.67 -31.67 -13.32
CA LEU A 540 -5.59 -31.15 -14.17
C LEU A 540 -5.30 -32.04 -15.40
N TYR A 541 -6.31 -32.70 -15.96
CA TYR A 541 -6.19 -33.35 -17.27
C TYR A 541 -6.36 -32.33 -18.40
N VAL A 542 -7.18 -31.30 -18.19
CA VAL A 542 -7.35 -30.20 -19.15
C VAL A 542 -7.06 -28.86 -18.49
N VAL A 543 -6.67 -27.90 -19.30
CA VAL A 543 -6.44 -26.50 -18.94
C VAL A 543 -7.20 -25.59 -19.88
N ARG A 544 -7.33 -24.31 -19.52
CA ARG A 544 -8.02 -23.33 -20.35
C ARG A 544 -7.08 -22.80 -21.42
N GLU A 545 -7.56 -22.80 -22.65
CA GLU A 545 -6.83 -22.28 -23.79
C GLU A 545 -6.95 -20.76 -23.84
N TYR A 546 -5.84 -20.09 -24.13
CA TYR A 546 -5.82 -18.64 -24.28
C TYR A 546 -6.45 -18.24 -25.62
N THR A 547 -7.60 -17.58 -25.57
CA THR A 547 -8.34 -17.13 -26.76
C THR A 547 -8.07 -15.66 -27.14
N GLY A 548 -7.01 -15.05 -26.58
CA GLY A 548 -6.61 -13.67 -26.84
C GLY A 548 -7.07 -12.64 -25.80
N GLN A 549 -7.84 -13.04 -24.79
CA GLN A 549 -8.19 -12.23 -23.62
C GLN A 549 -8.20 -13.09 -22.36
N ASP A 550 -7.68 -12.55 -21.26
CA ASP A 550 -7.81 -13.13 -19.92
C ASP A 550 -9.00 -12.43 -19.22
N GLY A 551 -10.05 -13.17 -18.87
CA GLY A 551 -11.27 -12.58 -18.30
C GLY A 551 -12.50 -13.47 -18.38
N TRP A 552 -13.67 -12.92 -18.05
CA TRP A 552 -14.94 -13.64 -18.18
C TRP A 552 -15.30 -13.81 -19.66
N SER A 553 -15.35 -15.04 -20.13
CA SER A 553 -15.89 -15.39 -21.45
C SER A 553 -17.18 -16.18 -21.29
N SER A 554 -18.12 -15.98 -22.21
CA SER A 554 -19.36 -16.77 -22.24
C SER A 554 -19.10 -18.25 -22.59
N THR A 555 -17.93 -18.56 -23.16
CA THR A 555 -17.51 -19.90 -23.57
C THR A 555 -16.01 -20.10 -23.36
N ASN A 556 -15.65 -21.02 -22.47
CA ASN A 556 -14.25 -21.45 -22.31
C ASN A 556 -13.85 -22.46 -23.39
N GLU A 557 -12.64 -22.31 -23.91
CA GLU A 557 -11.94 -23.32 -24.69
C GLU A 557 -10.99 -24.11 -23.80
N TYR A 558 -10.90 -25.43 -24.03
CA TYR A 558 -10.08 -26.35 -23.26
C TYR A 558 -9.02 -27.00 -24.14
N ARG A 559 -7.85 -27.26 -23.55
CA ARG A 559 -6.75 -28.02 -24.14
C ARG A 559 -6.30 -29.12 -23.20
N ALA A 560 -5.93 -30.27 -23.74
CA ALA A 560 -5.37 -31.37 -22.97
C ALA A 560 -3.99 -31.01 -22.41
N LEU A 561 -3.79 -31.24 -21.11
CA LEU A 561 -2.54 -31.00 -20.41
C LEU A 561 -1.63 -32.23 -20.52
N LYS A 562 -0.61 -32.15 -21.38
CA LYS A 562 0.39 -33.20 -21.59
C LYS A 562 1.63 -32.91 -20.74
N VAL A 563 1.61 -33.33 -19.48
CA VAL A 563 2.70 -33.13 -18.53
C VAL A 563 2.86 -34.39 -17.67
N GLU A 564 4.09 -34.86 -17.52
CA GLU A 564 4.44 -35.94 -16.60
C GLU A 564 4.33 -35.45 -15.14
N PRO A 565 3.58 -36.14 -14.28
CA PRO A 565 3.41 -35.74 -12.89
C PRO A 565 4.72 -35.87 -12.12
N MET A 566 5.02 -34.89 -11.27
CA MET A 566 6.07 -35.05 -10.25
C MET A 566 5.62 -36.09 -9.21
N GLU A 567 6.57 -36.81 -8.62
CA GLU A 567 6.28 -37.72 -7.50
C GLU A 567 5.55 -36.98 -6.37
N LYS A 568 4.49 -37.60 -5.83
CA LYS A 568 3.48 -36.94 -4.98
C LYS A 568 4.07 -36.29 -3.72
N LYS A 569 4.98 -36.98 -3.01
CA LYS A 569 5.63 -36.41 -1.81
C LYS A 569 6.52 -35.22 -2.18
N LYS A 570 7.34 -35.34 -3.23
CA LYS A 570 8.17 -34.23 -3.75
C LYS A 570 7.33 -33.03 -4.21
N ALA A 571 6.23 -33.28 -4.91
CA ALA A 571 5.32 -32.27 -5.41
C ALA A 571 4.71 -31.43 -4.26
N ARG A 572 4.23 -32.12 -3.23
CA ARG A 572 3.66 -31.46 -2.03
C ARG A 572 4.72 -30.72 -1.23
N LYS A 573 5.93 -31.29 -1.10
CA LYS A 573 7.08 -30.61 -0.47
C LYS A 573 7.36 -29.29 -1.19
N LYS A 574 7.52 -29.31 -2.53
CA LYS A 574 7.78 -28.11 -3.34
C LYS A 574 6.69 -27.04 -3.17
N ILE A 575 5.41 -27.43 -3.13
CA ILE A 575 4.30 -26.48 -2.92
C ILE A 575 4.35 -25.84 -1.53
N ILE A 576 4.66 -26.61 -0.47
CA ILE A 576 4.77 -26.07 0.89
C ILE A 576 5.98 -25.13 1.01
N GLU A 577 7.14 -25.51 0.48
CA GLU A 577 8.34 -24.65 0.46
C GLU A 577 8.06 -23.32 -0.22
N ARG A 578 7.44 -23.35 -1.41
CA ARG A 578 7.10 -22.14 -2.17
C ARG A 578 6.05 -21.29 -1.45
N TYR A 579 5.08 -21.92 -0.80
CA TYR A 579 4.10 -21.18 0.01
C TYR A 579 4.77 -20.45 1.18
N LEU A 580 5.68 -21.11 1.91
CA LEU A 580 6.44 -20.48 3.00
C LEU A 580 7.37 -19.37 2.48
N LYS A 581 8.02 -19.59 1.33
CA LYS A 581 8.85 -18.59 0.68
C LYS A 581 8.07 -17.33 0.28
N GLY A 582 6.82 -17.44 -0.18
CA GLY A 582 6.03 -16.25 -0.57
C GLY A 582 5.12 -15.68 0.52
N ASN A 583 4.68 -16.50 1.49
CA ASN A 583 3.62 -16.14 2.44
C ASN A 583 4.01 -16.37 3.91
N GLY A 584 5.21 -16.89 4.18
CA GLY A 584 5.72 -17.11 5.54
C GLY A 584 5.99 -15.79 6.28
N PRO A 585 5.81 -15.72 7.61
CA PRO A 585 5.43 -16.81 8.51
C PRO A 585 4.00 -17.30 8.29
N ALA A 586 3.82 -18.62 8.33
CA ALA A 586 2.52 -19.25 8.21
C ALA A 586 2.31 -20.30 9.29
N SER A 587 1.13 -20.29 9.91
CA SER A 587 0.72 -21.34 10.83
C SER A 587 0.40 -22.64 10.08
N PHE A 588 0.40 -23.76 10.81
CA PHE A 588 -0.02 -25.05 10.27
C PHE A 588 -1.42 -24.98 9.62
N SER A 589 -2.36 -24.29 10.27
CA SER A 589 -3.70 -24.04 9.76
C SER A 589 -3.69 -23.22 8.46
N GLY A 590 -2.80 -22.23 8.35
CA GLY A 590 -2.61 -21.44 7.13
C GLY A 590 -2.12 -22.29 5.94
N ILE A 591 -1.09 -23.11 6.17
CA ILE A 591 -0.56 -24.05 5.16
C ILE A 591 -1.65 -25.02 4.70
N ARG A 592 -2.41 -25.58 5.65
CA ARG A 592 -3.54 -26.48 5.35
C ARG A 592 -4.65 -25.76 4.59
N TYR A 593 -4.99 -24.53 4.96
CA TYR A 593 -6.03 -23.75 4.29
C TYR A 593 -5.66 -23.43 2.83
N TYR A 594 -4.38 -23.10 2.58
CA TYR A 594 -3.84 -22.85 1.25
C TYR A 594 -3.80 -24.12 0.40
N THR A 595 -3.11 -25.16 0.89
CA THR A 595 -2.85 -26.39 0.12
C THR A 595 -4.04 -27.34 0.03
N GLY A 596 -4.84 -27.45 1.10
CA GLY A 596 -5.87 -28.48 1.21
C GLY A 596 -5.32 -29.90 1.37
N PHE A 597 -4.03 -30.06 1.70
CA PHE A 597 -3.44 -31.38 1.99
C PHE A 597 -3.91 -31.95 3.33
N ARG A 598 -3.69 -33.25 3.53
CA ARG A 598 -4.05 -33.89 4.79
C ARG A 598 -3.04 -33.54 5.89
N THR A 599 -3.49 -33.55 7.14
CA THR A 599 -2.68 -33.18 8.30
C THR A 599 -1.40 -34.02 8.42
N ASP A 600 -1.52 -35.35 8.29
CA ASP A 600 -0.41 -36.31 8.34
C ASP A 600 0.68 -36.03 7.30
N GLU A 601 0.27 -35.58 6.11
CA GLU A 601 1.17 -35.28 5.00
C GLU A 601 1.93 -33.97 5.24
N ILE A 602 1.25 -32.94 5.78
CA ILE A 602 1.87 -31.66 6.12
C ILE A 602 2.87 -31.86 7.27
N GLU A 603 2.48 -32.56 8.33
CA GLU A 603 3.36 -32.86 9.48
C GLU A 603 4.64 -33.56 9.02
N SER A 604 4.52 -34.62 8.21
CA SER A 604 5.69 -35.33 7.69
C SER A 604 6.65 -34.45 6.89
N ILE A 605 6.11 -33.50 6.10
CA ILE A 605 6.94 -32.58 5.30
C ILE A 605 7.58 -31.53 6.19
N ILE A 606 6.82 -30.90 7.09
CA ILE A 606 7.32 -29.87 8.01
C ILE A 606 8.41 -30.44 8.92
N SER A 607 8.23 -31.66 9.46
CA SER A 607 9.28 -32.33 10.24
C SER A 607 10.54 -32.58 9.41
N GLU A 608 10.41 -32.95 8.13
CA GLU A 608 11.55 -33.11 7.23
C GLU A 608 12.29 -31.79 6.98
N LEU A 609 11.55 -30.70 6.73
CA LEU A 609 12.08 -29.36 6.50
C LEU A 609 12.81 -28.81 7.75
N LEU A 610 12.22 -28.97 8.93
CA LEU A 610 12.83 -28.59 10.22
C LEU A 610 14.12 -29.38 10.48
N HIS A 611 14.11 -30.70 10.26
CA HIS A 611 15.31 -31.54 10.44
C HIS A 611 16.45 -31.11 9.49
N LYS A 612 16.11 -30.67 8.28
CA LYS A 612 17.09 -30.17 7.30
C LYS A 612 17.51 -28.72 7.54
N LYS A 613 16.91 -28.03 8.51
CA LYS A 613 17.11 -26.59 8.78
C LYS A 613 16.80 -25.70 7.56
N GLU A 614 15.83 -26.11 6.76
CA GLU A 614 15.31 -25.31 5.63
C GLU A 614 14.29 -24.27 6.14
N ILE A 615 13.63 -24.55 7.28
CA ILE A 615 12.66 -23.68 7.94
C ILE A 615 12.90 -23.64 9.46
N LYS A 616 12.46 -22.57 10.11
CA LYS A 616 12.42 -22.40 11.57
C LYS A 616 10.98 -22.34 12.10
N LYS A 617 10.76 -22.81 13.32
CA LYS A 617 9.52 -22.62 14.06
C LYS A 617 9.59 -21.30 14.84
N LEU A 618 8.55 -20.48 14.71
CA LEU A 618 8.34 -19.25 15.47
C LEU A 618 7.09 -19.36 16.34
N ILE A 619 7.08 -18.64 17.46
CA ILE A 619 5.94 -18.43 18.34
C ILE A 619 5.46 -16.99 18.12
N VAL A 620 4.25 -16.82 17.61
CA VAL A 620 3.75 -15.52 17.18
C VAL A 620 2.63 -15.02 18.09
N GLY A 621 2.78 -13.77 18.54
CA GLY A 621 1.78 -13.01 19.27
C GLY A 621 1.46 -13.56 20.67
N SER A 622 0.54 -12.88 21.35
CA SER A 622 0.09 -13.24 22.71
C SER A 622 -0.57 -14.62 22.77
N SER A 623 -1.19 -15.05 21.67
CA SER A 623 -1.79 -16.39 21.53
C SER A 623 -0.76 -17.53 21.45
N GLN A 624 0.54 -17.21 21.39
CA GLN A 624 1.64 -18.16 21.23
C GLN A 624 1.42 -19.12 20.05
N GLN A 625 0.94 -18.59 18.93
CA GLN A 625 0.64 -19.40 17.77
C GLN A 625 1.93 -19.89 17.11
N GLU A 626 2.07 -21.20 16.92
CA GLU A 626 3.19 -21.75 16.17
C GLU A 626 3.07 -21.42 14.66
N MET A 627 4.10 -20.77 14.14
CA MET A 627 4.25 -20.47 12.72
C MET A 627 5.60 -20.97 12.19
N TYR A 628 5.70 -21.14 10.88
CA TYR A 628 6.92 -21.57 10.21
C TYR A 628 7.36 -20.51 9.20
N ILE A 629 8.66 -20.25 9.15
CA ILE A 629 9.33 -19.32 8.23
C ILE A 629 10.58 -20.00 7.65
N SER A 630 11.06 -19.57 6.48
CA SER A 630 12.36 -20.03 5.97
C SER A 630 13.48 -19.63 6.92
N GLU A 631 14.48 -20.49 7.10
CA GLU A 631 15.58 -20.24 8.07
C GLU A 631 16.34 -18.93 7.75
N GLU A 632 16.56 -18.65 6.46
CA GLU A 632 17.28 -17.46 5.97
C GLU A 632 16.55 -16.15 6.28
N GLU A 633 15.25 -16.20 6.56
CA GLU A 633 14.37 -15.03 6.72
C GLU A 633 14.13 -14.66 8.20
N VAL A 634 14.66 -15.44 9.14
CA VAL A 634 14.42 -15.26 10.58
C VAL A 634 14.95 -13.92 11.09
N GLU A 635 16.09 -13.45 10.60
CA GLU A 635 16.59 -12.13 11.00
C GLU A 635 15.77 -10.98 10.40
N ASP A 636 15.22 -11.16 9.19
CA ASP A 636 14.51 -10.11 8.49
C ASP A 636 13.18 -9.76 9.14
N ILE A 637 12.49 -10.74 9.72
CA ILE A 637 11.25 -10.51 10.46
C ILE A 637 11.48 -9.70 11.74
N HIS A 638 12.60 -9.91 12.43
CA HIS A 638 12.98 -9.12 13.61
C HIS A 638 13.38 -7.68 13.26
N LYS A 639 13.83 -7.45 12.02
CA LYS A 639 14.22 -6.13 11.50
C LYS A 639 13.09 -5.41 10.75
N ALA A 640 11.89 -5.97 10.70
CA ALA A 640 10.78 -5.44 9.88
C ALA A 640 10.30 -4.06 10.37
N LYS A 641 10.12 -3.11 9.42
CA LYS A 641 9.69 -1.72 9.67
C LYS A 641 8.37 -1.40 8.94
N GLY A 642 7.75 -0.27 9.28
CA GLY A 642 6.38 0.11 8.87
C GLY A 642 6.15 0.51 7.40
N GLY A 643 7.19 0.72 6.58
CA GLY A 643 7.08 1.33 5.24
C GLY A 643 5.93 0.82 4.36
N GLU A 644 5.99 -0.44 3.91
CA GLU A 644 4.93 -1.05 3.07
C GLU A 644 3.66 -1.40 3.86
N PHE A 645 3.75 -1.47 5.19
CA PHE A 645 2.65 -1.85 6.07
C PHE A 645 1.63 -0.71 6.26
N ASP A 646 2.10 0.53 6.24
CA ASP A 646 1.27 1.72 6.45
C ASP A 646 0.48 2.15 5.20
N LYS A 647 0.83 1.67 4.00
CA LYS A 647 0.15 2.03 2.75
C LYS A 647 -1.23 1.37 2.65
N LEU A 648 -2.24 2.17 2.28
CA LEU A 648 -3.54 1.67 1.84
C LEU A 648 -3.44 1.10 0.41
N ARG A 649 -4.02 -0.08 0.20
CA ARG A 649 -4.01 -0.77 -1.11
C ARG A 649 -5.38 -1.27 -1.49
N ILE A 650 -5.69 -1.19 -2.78
CA ILE A 650 -6.88 -1.81 -3.39
C ILE A 650 -6.43 -3.16 -3.95
N LEU A 651 -6.90 -4.24 -3.34
CA LEU A 651 -6.48 -5.59 -3.72
C LEU A 651 -7.62 -6.34 -4.37
N SER A 652 -7.30 -7.31 -5.24
CA SER A 652 -8.31 -8.25 -5.71
C SER A 652 -8.65 -9.26 -4.61
N LYS A 653 -9.90 -9.79 -4.58
CA LYS A 653 -10.26 -10.90 -3.67
C LYS A 653 -9.41 -12.16 -3.85
N LYS A 654 -8.70 -12.25 -4.99
CA LYS A 654 -7.87 -13.39 -5.36
C LYS A 654 -6.42 -13.24 -4.93
N ASP A 655 -6.02 -12.03 -4.53
CA ASP A 655 -4.66 -11.66 -4.13
C ASP A 655 -4.14 -12.49 -2.94
N PRO A 656 -2.86 -12.90 -2.93
CA PRO A 656 -2.27 -13.64 -1.81
C PRO A 656 -2.42 -12.95 -0.44
N TYR A 657 -2.32 -11.62 -0.38
CA TYR A 657 -2.39 -10.83 0.85
C TYR A 657 -3.83 -10.65 1.35
N ALA A 658 -4.80 -10.50 0.43
CA ALA A 658 -6.21 -10.34 0.77
C ALA A 658 -6.89 -11.67 1.16
N ARG A 659 -6.36 -12.82 0.72
CA ARG A 659 -6.99 -14.13 0.94
C ARG A 659 -7.15 -14.55 2.40
N PRO A 660 -6.16 -14.37 3.30
CA PRO A 660 -6.35 -14.61 4.72
C PRO A 660 -7.49 -13.78 5.32
N LEU A 661 -7.77 -12.60 4.75
CA LEU A 661 -8.82 -11.67 5.20
C LEU A 661 -10.21 -12.00 4.64
N TRP A 662 -10.36 -13.12 3.90
CA TRP A 662 -11.62 -13.51 3.27
C TRP A 662 -12.82 -13.51 4.22
N ALA A 663 -12.64 -13.97 5.47
CA ALA A 663 -13.72 -14.02 6.45
C ALA A 663 -14.25 -12.61 6.79
N ASP A 664 -13.36 -11.63 6.94
CA ASP A 664 -13.75 -10.24 7.19
C ASP A 664 -14.37 -9.57 5.98
N ILE A 665 -13.79 -9.79 4.79
CA ILE A 665 -14.35 -9.29 3.53
C ILE A 665 -15.78 -9.84 3.34
N TYR A 666 -15.98 -11.14 3.55
CA TYR A 666 -17.27 -11.80 3.42
C TYR A 666 -18.26 -11.35 4.50
N ARG A 667 -17.81 -11.13 5.74
CA ARG A 667 -18.67 -10.65 6.83
C ARG A 667 -19.19 -9.24 6.54
N ARG A 668 -18.35 -8.37 5.99
CA ARG A 668 -18.70 -6.97 5.67
C ARG A 668 -19.55 -6.86 4.42
N TYR A 669 -19.21 -7.61 3.37
CA TYR A 669 -19.75 -7.38 2.04
C TYR A 669 -20.34 -8.61 1.35
N GLY A 670 -20.43 -9.76 2.03
CA GLY A 670 -20.95 -10.99 1.46
C GLY A 670 -20.23 -11.45 0.20
N ASP A 671 -21.02 -11.88 -0.80
CA ASP A 671 -20.56 -12.37 -2.10
C ASP A 671 -20.41 -11.27 -3.16
N ASP A 672 -20.60 -10.00 -2.80
CA ASP A 672 -20.57 -8.87 -3.74
C ASP A 672 -19.19 -8.72 -4.40
N TRP A 673 -19.13 -8.23 -5.63
CA TRP A 673 -17.88 -8.13 -6.39
C TRP A 673 -17.05 -6.89 -5.99
N ILE A 674 -16.45 -6.96 -4.81
CA ILE A 674 -15.75 -5.84 -4.18
C ILE A 674 -14.24 -6.08 -4.13
N TYR A 675 -13.48 -5.03 -4.39
CA TYR A 675 -12.06 -4.95 -4.17
C TYR A 675 -11.82 -4.36 -2.77
N PRO A 676 -11.33 -5.14 -1.79
CA PRO A 676 -11.06 -4.64 -0.45
C PRO A 676 -9.97 -3.56 -0.46
N LEU A 677 -10.18 -2.52 0.35
CA LEU A 677 -9.15 -1.58 0.73
C LEU A 677 -8.49 -2.10 1.99
N VAL A 678 -7.18 -2.35 1.91
CA VAL A 678 -6.40 -2.95 3.00
C VAL A 678 -5.33 -1.97 3.45
N LYS A 679 -5.27 -1.71 4.75
CA LYS A 679 -4.23 -0.90 5.39
C LYS A 679 -3.82 -1.57 6.70
N ARG A 680 -2.52 -1.63 7.01
CA ARG A 680 -2.01 -2.28 8.24
C ARG A 680 -2.49 -3.72 8.46
N GLY A 681 -2.70 -4.45 7.35
CA GLY A 681 -3.16 -5.84 7.37
C GLY A 681 -4.64 -6.02 7.71
N GLU A 682 -5.42 -4.94 7.71
CA GLU A 682 -6.85 -4.95 8.01
C GLU A 682 -7.67 -4.39 6.85
N VAL A 683 -8.90 -4.88 6.70
CA VAL A 683 -9.84 -4.36 5.70
C VAL A 683 -10.45 -3.08 6.27
N VAL A 684 -10.11 -1.94 5.66
CA VAL A 684 -10.53 -0.60 6.09
C VAL A 684 -11.61 0.00 5.18
N GLY A 685 -12.03 -0.73 4.16
CA GLY A 685 -13.00 -0.26 3.17
C GLY A 685 -13.15 -1.23 2.00
N GLY A 686 -13.87 -0.81 0.98
CA GLY A 686 -14.12 -1.60 -0.21
C GLY A 686 -14.64 -0.76 -1.37
N ILE A 687 -14.26 -1.13 -2.59
CA ILE A 687 -14.85 -0.55 -3.81
C ILE A 687 -15.52 -1.62 -4.67
N GLU A 688 -16.70 -1.32 -5.19
CA GLU A 688 -17.36 -2.12 -6.21
C GLU A 688 -16.96 -1.58 -7.60
N LYS A 689 -16.04 -2.27 -8.27
CA LYS A 689 -15.43 -1.82 -9.53
C LYS A 689 -15.96 -2.61 -10.73
N TRP A 690 -16.35 -1.89 -11.77
CA TRP A 690 -16.80 -2.42 -13.06
C TRP A 690 -15.99 -1.86 -14.21
N GLU A 691 -15.69 -2.72 -15.19
CA GLU A 691 -15.08 -2.31 -16.45
C GLU A 691 -16.19 -2.01 -17.46
N MET A 692 -16.48 -0.73 -17.65
CA MET A 692 -17.47 -0.24 -18.60
C MET A 692 -16.80 0.01 -19.95
N SER A 693 -17.56 0.34 -21.00
CA SER A 693 -16.91 0.64 -22.27
C SER A 693 -16.32 2.04 -22.29
N GLY A 694 -14.99 2.07 -22.14
CA GLY A 694 -14.20 3.30 -22.21
C GLY A 694 -13.85 3.91 -20.86
N CYS A 695 -14.36 3.38 -19.75
CA CYS A 695 -13.99 3.84 -18.41
C CYS A 695 -14.09 2.73 -17.36
N ILE A 696 -13.40 2.94 -16.24
CA ILE A 696 -13.59 2.18 -15.00
C ILE A 696 -14.68 2.87 -14.19
N GLU A 697 -15.70 2.11 -13.75
CA GLU A 697 -16.76 2.60 -12.88
C GLU A 697 -16.57 2.05 -11.46
N ILE A 698 -16.43 2.94 -10.49
CA ILE A 698 -16.65 2.66 -9.08
C ILE A 698 -18.13 2.91 -8.80
N ARG A 699 -18.91 1.83 -8.74
CA ARG A 699 -20.34 1.92 -8.42
C ARG A 699 -20.56 2.35 -6.98
N HIS A 700 -19.69 1.88 -6.10
CA HIS A 700 -19.79 2.08 -4.68
C HIS A 700 -18.41 2.07 -4.05
N MET A 701 -18.21 2.95 -3.07
CA MET A 701 -16.97 3.08 -2.30
C MET A 701 -17.32 3.36 -0.85
N ASP A 702 -16.83 2.50 0.04
CA ASP A 702 -16.96 2.63 1.49
C ASP A 702 -15.58 2.65 2.16
N LEU A 703 -15.46 3.47 3.20
CA LEU A 703 -14.30 3.56 4.09
C LEU A 703 -14.76 3.49 5.55
N ASP A 704 -13.96 2.88 6.42
CA ASP A 704 -14.24 2.85 7.87
C ASP A 704 -14.10 4.25 8.49
N ASP A 705 -13.20 5.08 7.95
CA ASP A 705 -12.99 6.49 8.33
C ASP A 705 -12.84 7.35 7.06
N GLU A 706 -13.62 8.44 6.97
CA GLU A 706 -13.57 9.39 5.86
C GLU A 706 -12.22 10.15 5.79
N SER A 707 -11.47 10.23 6.89
CA SER A 707 -10.14 10.86 6.90
C SER A 707 -9.13 10.15 5.99
N MET A 708 -9.37 8.88 5.65
CA MET A 708 -8.55 8.08 4.75
C MET A 708 -8.83 8.33 3.26
N LEU A 709 -9.83 9.15 2.93
CA LEU A 709 -10.22 9.41 1.53
C LEU A 709 -9.03 9.84 0.64
N PRO A 710 -8.13 10.76 1.04
CA PRO A 710 -6.99 11.15 0.21
C PRO A 710 -6.09 9.96 -0.15
N GLU A 711 -5.82 9.08 0.81
CA GLU A 711 -5.01 7.89 0.58
C GLU A 711 -5.72 6.87 -0.30
N ALA A 712 -7.03 6.69 -0.10
CA ALA A 712 -7.85 5.83 -0.94
C ALA A 712 -7.90 6.32 -2.40
N LEU A 713 -7.97 7.64 -2.63
CA LEU A 713 -7.90 8.24 -3.96
C LEU A 713 -6.54 8.00 -4.63
N ASN A 714 -5.44 8.09 -3.87
CA ASN A 714 -4.11 7.73 -4.37
C ASN A 714 -4.03 6.25 -4.77
N SER A 715 -4.59 5.34 -3.97
CA SER A 715 -4.65 3.92 -4.32
C SER A 715 -5.52 3.65 -5.56
N ILE A 716 -6.56 4.46 -5.78
CA ILE A 716 -7.36 4.41 -7.02
C ILE A 716 -6.51 4.84 -8.22
N ASP A 717 -5.66 5.85 -8.08
CA ASP A 717 -4.75 6.27 -9.15
C ASP A 717 -3.75 5.16 -9.49
N GLU A 718 -3.15 4.51 -8.49
CA GLU A 718 -2.30 3.32 -8.68
C GLU A 718 -3.06 2.19 -9.40
N MET A 719 -4.30 1.90 -9.00
CA MET A 719 -5.14 0.93 -9.70
C MET A 719 -5.38 1.33 -11.16
N MET A 720 -5.56 2.62 -11.43
CA MET A 720 -5.77 3.14 -12.78
C MET A 720 -4.51 3.07 -13.65
N GLU A 721 -3.30 3.02 -13.10
CA GLU A 721 -2.08 2.75 -13.88
C GLU A 721 -2.13 1.38 -14.56
N TYR A 722 -2.57 0.34 -13.84
CA TYR A 722 -2.79 -0.98 -14.43
C TYR A 722 -3.85 -0.93 -15.54
N HIS A 723 -4.97 -0.26 -15.29
CA HIS A 723 -6.07 -0.20 -16.25
C HIS A 723 -5.74 0.62 -17.51
N ARG A 724 -4.82 1.58 -17.41
CA ARG A 724 -4.26 2.31 -18.57
C ARG A 724 -3.54 1.39 -19.54
N LEU A 725 -2.89 0.31 -19.07
CA LEU A 725 -2.24 -0.70 -19.93
C LEU A 725 -3.24 -1.45 -20.85
N ASP A 726 -4.53 -1.46 -20.49
CA ASP A 726 -5.62 -2.05 -21.30
C ASP A 726 -6.50 -0.98 -21.98
N GLY A 727 -6.05 0.27 -21.98
CA GLY A 727 -6.68 1.38 -22.70
C GLY A 727 -7.83 2.07 -21.95
N TYR A 728 -7.88 1.94 -20.62
CA TYR A 728 -8.79 2.70 -19.76
C TYR A 728 -8.05 3.83 -19.04
N ASP A 729 -8.41 5.06 -19.34
CA ASP A 729 -7.80 6.26 -18.74
C ASP A 729 -8.82 7.22 -18.12
N ILE A 730 -10.09 6.80 -18.08
CA ILE A 730 -11.18 7.49 -17.38
C ILE A 730 -11.65 6.60 -16.25
N ILE A 731 -11.80 7.18 -15.07
CA ILE A 731 -12.49 6.58 -13.93
C ILE A 731 -13.67 7.46 -13.52
N ARG A 732 -14.76 6.81 -13.10
CA ARG A 732 -15.93 7.51 -12.54
C ARG A 732 -16.40 6.87 -11.26
N VAL A 733 -16.95 7.68 -10.36
CA VAL A 733 -17.52 7.28 -9.06
C VAL A 733 -18.99 7.64 -9.05
N ARG A 734 -19.84 6.69 -8.62
CA ARG A 734 -21.31 6.85 -8.55
C ARG A 734 -21.81 7.09 -7.14
N ASN A 735 -21.28 6.35 -6.17
CA ASN A 735 -21.68 6.44 -4.78
C ASN A 735 -20.44 6.40 -3.87
N PHE A 736 -20.50 7.17 -2.79
CA PHE A 736 -19.52 7.17 -1.71
C PHE A 736 -20.28 7.11 -0.38
N GLN A 737 -19.92 6.19 0.51
CA GLN A 737 -20.58 6.02 1.82
C GLN A 737 -22.10 5.86 1.71
N ASN A 738 -22.56 4.98 0.79
CA ASN A 738 -23.98 4.76 0.48
C ASN A 738 -24.78 6.00 0.02
N ARG A 739 -24.11 7.11 -0.34
CA ARG A 739 -24.73 8.32 -0.88
C ARG A 739 -24.34 8.53 -2.34
N PRO A 740 -25.28 8.91 -3.22
CA PRO A 740 -24.95 9.33 -4.58
C PRO A 740 -23.96 10.50 -4.57
N VAL A 741 -22.96 10.48 -5.43
CA VAL A 741 -21.90 11.51 -5.43
C VAL A 741 -22.42 12.92 -5.70
N LYS A 742 -23.55 13.05 -6.40
CA LYS A 742 -24.22 14.34 -6.66
C LYS A 742 -24.77 15.04 -5.41
N GLU A 743 -24.93 14.28 -4.32
CA GLU A 743 -25.40 14.78 -3.02
C GLU A 743 -24.25 15.07 -2.07
N LEU A 744 -22.99 14.89 -2.51
CA LEU A 744 -21.81 15.24 -1.71
C LEU A 744 -21.62 16.77 -1.69
N GLU A 745 -21.39 17.32 -0.51
CA GLU A 745 -21.11 18.74 -0.28
C GLU A 745 -19.96 18.88 0.74
N GLY A 746 -19.37 20.08 0.83
CA GLY A 746 -18.32 20.39 1.81
C GLY A 746 -16.98 19.70 1.53
N ASP A 747 -16.25 19.39 2.60
CA ASP A 747 -14.86 18.95 2.56
C ASP A 747 -14.64 17.68 1.71
N VAL A 748 -15.59 16.73 1.74
CA VAL A 748 -15.49 15.48 0.96
C VAL A 748 -15.48 15.74 -0.54
N LEU A 749 -16.39 16.59 -1.03
CA LEU A 749 -16.43 16.95 -2.45
C LEU A 749 -15.17 17.72 -2.85
N SER A 750 -14.71 18.63 -2.00
CA SER A 750 -13.46 19.38 -2.22
C SER A 750 -12.25 18.45 -2.33
N LEU A 751 -12.16 17.41 -1.50
CA LEU A 751 -11.08 16.41 -1.59
C LEU A 751 -11.07 15.67 -2.92
N PHE A 752 -12.23 15.27 -3.46
CA PHE A 752 -12.32 14.68 -4.79
C PHE A 752 -11.82 15.67 -5.87
N GLN A 753 -12.25 16.93 -5.79
CA GLN A 753 -11.89 17.97 -6.76
C GLN A 753 -10.39 18.31 -6.72
N GLU A 754 -9.80 18.42 -5.52
CA GLU A 754 -8.36 18.61 -5.32
C GLU A 754 -7.54 17.46 -5.90
N ASN A 755 -8.11 16.24 -5.92
CA ASN A 755 -7.52 15.06 -6.54
C ASN A 755 -7.90 14.88 -8.02
N GLY A 756 -8.42 15.91 -8.69
CA GLY A 756 -8.64 15.95 -10.13
C GLY A 756 -9.95 15.31 -10.62
N TYR A 757 -10.94 15.09 -9.73
CA TYR A 757 -12.27 14.68 -10.14
C TYR A 757 -13.16 15.89 -10.46
N VAL A 758 -13.92 15.80 -11.54
CA VAL A 758 -14.90 16.80 -11.97
C VAL A 758 -16.31 16.20 -11.95
N MET A 759 -17.31 17.00 -11.59
CA MET A 759 -18.69 16.56 -11.55
C MET A 759 -19.30 16.64 -12.96
N ILE A 760 -19.67 15.50 -13.54
CA ILE A 760 -20.33 15.42 -14.86
C ILE A 760 -21.66 14.68 -14.69
N GLN A 761 -22.77 15.39 -14.93
CA GLN A 761 -24.12 14.89 -14.65
C GLN A 761 -24.27 14.45 -13.18
N ASP A 762 -24.45 13.16 -12.92
CA ASP A 762 -24.64 12.55 -11.60
C ASP A 762 -23.39 11.74 -11.16
N MET A 763 -22.20 12.10 -11.64
CA MET A 763 -20.96 11.31 -11.48
C MET A 763 -19.75 12.19 -11.20
N LEU A 764 -18.84 11.72 -10.34
CA LEU A 764 -17.50 12.27 -10.23
C LEU A 764 -16.59 11.53 -11.20
N VAL A 765 -15.91 12.25 -12.08
CA VAL A 765 -15.11 11.69 -13.17
C VAL A 765 -13.70 12.24 -13.11
N LYS A 766 -12.69 11.38 -13.29
CA LYS A 766 -11.29 11.76 -13.43
C LYS A 766 -10.68 11.09 -14.66
N GLY A 767 -9.78 11.79 -15.34
CA GLY A 767 -9.10 11.31 -16.54
C GLY A 767 -9.16 12.31 -17.69
N ASN A 768 -8.74 11.88 -18.89
CA ASN A 768 -8.81 12.71 -20.09
C ASN A 768 -10.25 12.75 -20.62
N VAL A 769 -11.05 13.68 -20.10
CA VAL A 769 -12.49 13.78 -20.36
C VAL A 769 -12.93 15.23 -20.58
N VAL A 770 -13.85 15.43 -21.53
CA VAL A 770 -14.54 16.70 -21.75
C VAL A 770 -15.76 16.78 -20.84
N GLU A 771 -15.97 17.94 -20.22
CA GLU A 771 -17.04 18.17 -19.24
C GLU A 771 -18.40 18.48 -19.88
N ASP A 772 -18.41 18.97 -21.13
CA ASP A 772 -19.64 19.39 -21.82
C ASP A 772 -20.62 18.23 -22.08
N VAL A 773 -21.90 18.52 -21.88
CA VAL A 773 -23.01 17.57 -22.09
C VAL A 773 -24.06 18.19 -22.99
N TYR A 774 -24.39 17.47 -24.07
CA TYR A 774 -25.25 17.93 -25.15
C TYR A 774 -26.55 17.12 -25.22
N ASP A 775 -27.58 17.73 -25.79
CA ASP A 775 -28.82 17.04 -26.11
C ASP A 775 -28.63 16.08 -27.29
N GLU A 776 -29.36 14.96 -27.27
CA GLU A 776 -29.28 13.94 -28.32
C GLU A 776 -29.54 14.50 -29.73
N ASP A 777 -30.46 15.45 -29.84
CA ASP A 777 -30.82 16.09 -31.10
C ASP A 777 -29.67 16.92 -31.68
N ALA A 778 -28.81 17.53 -30.84
CA ALA A 778 -27.63 18.27 -31.28
C ALA A 778 -26.56 17.31 -31.84
N ILE A 779 -26.29 16.22 -31.13
CA ILE A 779 -25.35 15.16 -31.56
C ILE A 779 -25.82 14.56 -32.90
N LYS A 780 -27.12 14.26 -33.04
CA LYS A 780 -27.67 13.78 -34.30
C LYS A 780 -27.57 14.83 -35.40
N SER A 781 -27.91 16.09 -35.12
CA SER A 781 -27.78 17.20 -36.08
C SER A 781 -26.34 17.32 -36.61
N TYR A 782 -25.34 17.09 -35.76
CA TYR A 782 -23.93 17.05 -36.13
C TYR A 782 -23.64 15.94 -37.13
N VAL A 783 -24.08 14.71 -36.84
CA VAL A 783 -23.94 13.56 -37.75
C VAL A 783 -24.62 13.85 -39.10
N PHE A 784 -25.85 14.39 -39.10
CA PHE A 784 -26.61 14.69 -40.33
C PHE A 784 -25.93 15.76 -41.20
N LYS A 785 -25.39 16.83 -40.59
CA LYS A 785 -24.63 17.88 -41.30
C LYS A 785 -23.31 17.36 -41.86
N ARG A 786 -22.56 16.55 -41.09
CA ARG A 786 -21.34 15.88 -41.57
C ARG A 786 -21.61 14.97 -42.76
N GLN A 787 -22.76 14.31 -42.77
CA GLN A 787 -23.23 13.49 -43.88
C GLN A 787 -23.77 14.28 -45.08
N LYS A 788 -23.72 15.63 -45.06
CA LYS A 788 -24.17 16.51 -46.15
C LYS A 788 -25.62 16.22 -46.59
N LEU A 789 -26.50 15.95 -45.62
CA LEU A 789 -27.94 15.68 -45.85
C LEU A 789 -28.81 16.95 -45.77
N GLY A 790 -28.19 18.13 -45.73
CA GLY A 790 -28.85 19.44 -45.67
C GLY A 790 -28.67 20.25 -46.96
N GLU A 791 -28.45 21.56 -46.82
CA GLU A 791 -28.22 22.48 -47.93
C GLU A 791 -26.83 22.29 -48.56
N GLU A 792 -25.81 22.06 -47.75
CA GLU A 792 -24.45 21.78 -48.25
C GLU A 792 -24.35 20.35 -48.78
N ARG A 793 -24.03 20.22 -50.07
CA ARG A 793 -23.89 18.95 -50.78
C ARG A 793 -22.56 18.86 -51.50
N TYR A 794 -22.16 17.64 -51.85
CA TYR A 794 -21.02 17.43 -52.75
C TYR A 794 -21.41 17.80 -54.18
N ARG A 795 -20.45 18.31 -54.95
CA ARG A 795 -20.69 18.65 -56.36
C ARG A 795 -21.26 17.48 -57.17
N ASP A 796 -20.66 16.30 -57.02
CA ASP A 796 -20.96 15.12 -57.81
C ASP A 796 -20.61 13.80 -57.07
N PRO A 797 -21.07 12.63 -57.55
CA PRO A 797 -20.85 11.34 -56.90
C PRO A 797 -19.38 10.94 -56.75
N LYS A 798 -18.49 11.34 -57.67
CA LYS A 798 -17.06 11.04 -57.56
C LYS A 798 -16.42 11.84 -56.43
N THR A 799 -16.78 13.11 -56.30
CA THR A 799 -16.35 13.96 -55.19
C THR A 799 -16.84 13.41 -53.85
N ALA A 800 -18.12 13.01 -53.79
CA ALA A 800 -18.70 12.37 -52.61
C ALA A 800 -17.96 11.09 -52.21
N ILE A 801 -17.73 10.15 -53.14
CA ILE A 801 -16.99 8.89 -52.86
C ILE A 801 -15.55 9.18 -52.39
N LYS A 802 -14.90 10.21 -52.93
CA LYS A 802 -13.55 10.60 -52.52
C LYS A 802 -13.51 11.12 -51.08
N ALA A 803 -14.47 11.98 -50.71
CA ALA A 803 -14.57 12.53 -49.36
C ALA A 803 -15.01 11.46 -48.35
N MET A 804 -16.04 10.70 -48.70
CA MET A 804 -16.65 9.66 -47.86
C MET A 804 -15.84 8.36 -47.76
N LYS A 805 -14.76 8.26 -48.55
CA LYS A 805 -13.89 7.08 -48.68
C LYS A 805 -14.61 5.82 -49.12
N GLY A 806 -15.74 5.98 -49.80
CA GLY A 806 -16.57 4.90 -50.30
C GLY A 806 -18.06 5.18 -50.14
N ALA A 807 -18.87 4.48 -50.93
CA ALA A 807 -20.33 4.55 -50.86
C ALA A 807 -20.95 3.18 -51.14
N ARG A 808 -22.11 2.89 -50.55
CA ARG A 808 -22.82 1.60 -50.71
C ARG A 808 -23.73 1.57 -51.92
N SER A 809 -24.39 2.69 -52.24
CA SER A 809 -25.39 2.73 -53.31
C SER A 809 -25.71 4.13 -53.83
N ASP A 810 -26.39 4.18 -54.97
CA ASP A 810 -26.94 5.40 -55.54
C ASP A 810 -27.92 6.10 -54.58
N PHE A 811 -28.64 5.33 -53.74
CA PHE A 811 -29.55 5.88 -52.72
C PHE A 811 -28.81 6.63 -51.60
N GLU A 812 -27.55 6.29 -51.34
CA GLU A 812 -26.70 7.02 -50.38
C GLU A 812 -26.16 8.31 -51.01
N LEU A 813 -25.73 8.25 -52.28
CA LEU A 813 -25.06 9.39 -52.92
C LEU A 813 -26.04 10.48 -53.36
N LYS A 814 -27.20 10.11 -53.91
CA LYS A 814 -28.15 11.06 -54.48
C LYS A 814 -28.59 12.19 -53.52
N PRO A 815 -28.94 11.94 -52.25
CA PRO A 815 -29.31 13.03 -51.34
C PRO A 815 -28.13 13.92 -50.91
N ARG A 816 -26.88 13.52 -51.21
CA ARG A 816 -25.64 14.20 -50.80
C ARG A 816 -24.95 14.91 -51.97
N THR A 817 -25.54 14.93 -53.17
CA THR A 817 -24.91 15.48 -54.38
C THR A 817 -25.81 16.45 -55.13
N ASP A 818 -25.24 17.50 -55.72
CA ASP A 818 -25.97 18.45 -56.58
C ASP A 818 -26.20 17.91 -57.99
N GLU A 819 -25.14 17.44 -58.65
CA GLU A 819 -25.22 16.71 -59.93
C GLU A 819 -25.20 15.21 -59.66
N PHE A 820 -25.97 14.41 -60.43
CA PHE A 820 -26.04 12.97 -60.19
C PHE A 820 -25.84 12.12 -61.45
N TYR A 821 -24.90 11.18 -61.37
CA TYR A 821 -24.73 10.05 -62.28
C TYR A 821 -24.47 8.77 -61.49
N SER A 822 -24.99 7.63 -61.95
CA SER A 822 -25.00 6.37 -61.18
C SER A 822 -23.61 5.82 -60.85
N LEU A 823 -23.49 5.07 -59.75
CA LEU A 823 -22.31 4.26 -59.42
C LEU A 823 -21.99 3.24 -60.51
N ASP A 824 -23.01 2.68 -61.17
CA ASP A 824 -22.82 1.75 -62.29
C ASP A 824 -22.02 2.41 -63.44
N TRP A 825 -22.30 3.68 -63.72
CA TRP A 825 -21.56 4.45 -64.72
C TRP A 825 -20.09 4.65 -64.32
N LEU A 826 -19.81 4.95 -63.05
CA LEU A 826 -18.43 5.09 -62.54
C LEU A 826 -17.68 3.76 -62.57
N TYR A 827 -18.35 2.68 -62.17
CA TYR A 827 -17.81 1.34 -62.14
C TYR A 827 -17.49 0.84 -63.55
N ARG A 828 -18.38 1.06 -64.53
CA ARG A 828 -18.15 0.69 -65.93
C ARG A 828 -16.96 1.39 -66.59
N ARG A 829 -16.63 2.60 -66.12
CA ARG A 829 -15.48 3.37 -66.61
C ARG A 829 -14.21 3.11 -65.82
N GLY A 830 -14.20 2.12 -64.92
CA GLY A 830 -13.05 1.77 -64.09
C GLY A 830 -12.64 2.89 -63.13
N LYS A 831 -13.53 3.83 -62.80
CA LYS A 831 -13.23 4.96 -61.91
C LYS A 831 -13.33 4.59 -60.44
N VAL A 832 -14.04 3.51 -60.12
CA VAL A 832 -14.20 2.95 -58.77
C VAL A 832 -14.13 1.44 -58.84
N LEU A 833 -13.73 0.80 -57.74
CA LEU A 833 -13.76 -0.65 -57.55
C LEU A 833 -14.89 -1.01 -56.59
N ALA A 834 -15.50 -2.19 -56.79
CA ALA A 834 -16.63 -2.66 -56.00
C ALA A 834 -16.30 -3.93 -55.22
N GLY A 835 -16.45 -3.91 -53.90
CA GLY A 835 -16.15 -5.09 -53.08
C GLY A 835 -16.65 -4.96 -51.64
N LYS A 836 -16.38 -5.96 -50.80
CA LYS A 836 -16.73 -5.86 -49.38
C LYS A 836 -15.68 -5.00 -48.68
N MET A 837 -16.00 -3.76 -48.32
CA MET A 837 -15.05 -2.85 -47.64
C MET A 837 -15.20 -2.93 -46.11
N ILE A 838 -14.85 -1.87 -45.39
CA ILE A 838 -15.20 -1.66 -43.97
C ILE A 838 -16.19 -0.49 -43.94
N PRO A 839 -17.42 -0.66 -43.43
CA PRO A 839 -18.01 -1.91 -42.89
C PRO A 839 -18.17 -3.02 -43.94
N PRO A 840 -18.36 -4.31 -43.57
CA PRO A 840 -18.24 -5.51 -44.44
C PRO A 840 -19.40 -5.70 -45.44
N TYR A 841 -19.78 -4.63 -46.13
CA TYR A 841 -20.83 -4.62 -47.15
C TYR A 841 -20.25 -4.26 -48.50
N LYS A 842 -20.99 -4.61 -49.55
CA LYS A 842 -20.63 -4.20 -50.91
C LYS A 842 -20.64 -2.67 -50.98
N MET A 843 -19.47 -2.10 -51.26
CA MET A 843 -19.21 -0.68 -51.39
C MET A 843 -18.37 -0.41 -52.63
N TYR A 844 -18.42 0.84 -53.09
CA TYR A 844 -17.68 1.37 -54.22
C TYR A 844 -16.71 2.42 -53.71
N ALA A 845 -15.41 2.27 -54.00
CA ALA A 845 -14.37 3.19 -53.55
C ALA A 845 -13.35 3.44 -54.67
N LEU A 846 -12.59 4.54 -54.57
CA LEU A 846 -11.46 4.80 -55.45
C LEU A 846 -10.36 3.74 -55.24
N PRO A 847 -9.61 3.34 -56.29
CA PRO A 847 -8.55 2.34 -56.17
C PRO A 847 -7.55 2.62 -55.04
N GLU A 848 -7.16 3.88 -54.84
CA GLU A 848 -6.25 4.31 -53.76
C GLU A 848 -6.78 4.01 -52.34
N HIS A 849 -8.10 4.08 -52.12
CA HIS A 849 -8.70 3.78 -50.82
C HIS A 849 -8.89 2.27 -50.60
N VAL A 850 -9.01 1.49 -51.67
CA VAL A 850 -9.18 0.03 -51.59
C VAL A 850 -7.96 -0.64 -50.94
N GLY A 851 -6.76 -0.17 -51.26
CA GLY A 851 -5.53 -0.70 -50.65
C GLY A 851 -5.51 -0.55 -49.12
N VAL A 852 -6.03 0.56 -48.59
CA VAL A 852 -6.11 0.80 -47.15
C VAL A 852 -7.13 -0.16 -46.51
N TYR A 853 -8.32 -0.34 -47.11
CA TYR A 853 -9.30 -1.31 -46.61
C TYR A 853 -8.77 -2.75 -46.66
N ARG A 854 -8.00 -3.11 -47.69
CA ARG A 854 -7.34 -4.41 -47.80
C ARG A 854 -6.37 -4.62 -46.62
N ASN A 855 -5.47 -3.68 -46.37
CA ASN A 855 -4.50 -3.78 -45.28
C ASN A 855 -5.17 -3.80 -43.91
N ALA A 856 -6.17 -2.93 -43.68
CA ALA A 856 -6.90 -2.82 -42.41
C ALA A 856 -7.67 -4.11 -42.05
N LYS A 857 -8.10 -4.89 -43.05
CA LYS A 857 -8.75 -6.19 -42.84
C LYS A 857 -7.81 -7.30 -42.41
N ASP A 858 -6.51 -7.17 -42.69
CA ASP A 858 -5.46 -8.04 -42.15
C ASP A 858 -5.73 -9.54 -42.36
N VAL A 859 -6.24 -9.90 -43.54
CA VAL A 859 -6.58 -11.29 -43.85
C VAL A 859 -5.31 -12.08 -44.15
N GLN A 860 -4.96 -13.00 -43.27
CA GLN A 860 -3.83 -13.91 -43.44
C GLN A 860 -4.09 -14.90 -44.58
N GLN A 861 -3.14 -15.04 -45.51
CA GLN A 861 -3.30 -15.93 -46.66
C GLN A 861 -2.97 -17.37 -46.29
N THR A 862 -3.87 -18.30 -46.63
CA THR A 862 -3.55 -19.73 -46.64
C THR A 862 -2.81 -20.11 -47.93
N PRO A 863 -2.10 -21.26 -47.99
CA PRO A 863 -1.46 -21.73 -49.23
C PRO A 863 -2.44 -21.87 -50.42
N ALA A 864 -3.72 -22.12 -50.14
CA ALA A 864 -4.77 -22.17 -51.16
C ALA A 864 -5.16 -20.78 -51.67
N MET A 865 -5.15 -19.77 -50.80
CA MET A 865 -5.39 -18.38 -51.18
C MET A 865 -4.24 -17.82 -52.01
N GLU A 866 -3.00 -18.06 -51.60
CA GLU A 866 -1.80 -17.59 -52.29
C GLU A 866 -1.76 -18.10 -53.74
N ALA A 867 -1.96 -19.41 -53.93
CA ALA A 867 -2.03 -20.00 -55.27
C ALA A 867 -3.16 -19.42 -56.14
N VAL A 868 -4.35 -19.21 -55.56
CA VAL A 868 -5.49 -18.61 -56.30
C VAL A 868 -5.23 -17.15 -56.62
N TYR A 869 -4.60 -16.40 -55.71
CA TYR A 869 -4.23 -15.00 -55.92
C TYR A 869 -3.21 -14.85 -57.05
N GLU A 870 -2.11 -15.62 -57.02
CA GLU A 870 -1.09 -15.61 -58.08
C GLU A 870 -1.68 -15.96 -59.46
N MET A 871 -2.62 -16.91 -59.51
CA MET A 871 -3.29 -17.27 -60.76
C MET A 871 -4.07 -16.10 -61.35
N ILE A 872 -4.70 -15.29 -60.51
CA ILE A 872 -5.44 -14.09 -60.94
C ILE A 872 -4.43 -13.02 -61.37
N GLU A 873 -3.44 -12.74 -60.55
CA GLU A 873 -2.40 -11.71 -60.80
C GLU A 873 -1.69 -11.89 -62.15
N ARG A 874 -1.36 -13.12 -62.53
CA ARG A 874 -0.65 -13.39 -63.79
C ARG A 874 -1.47 -13.13 -65.06
N LYS A 875 -2.80 -13.15 -64.98
CA LYS A 875 -3.70 -13.14 -66.17
C LYS A 875 -4.97 -12.31 -65.98
N GLU A 876 -4.99 -11.38 -65.04
CA GLU A 876 -6.16 -10.56 -64.75
C GLU A 876 -6.59 -9.70 -65.95
N PRO A 877 -7.91 -9.55 -66.22
CA PRO A 877 -9.04 -10.14 -65.53
C PRO A 877 -9.32 -11.62 -65.88
N VAL A 878 -9.52 -12.47 -64.86
CA VAL A 878 -9.74 -13.93 -65.03
C VAL A 878 -11.19 -14.34 -64.76
N PRO A 879 -11.87 -15.09 -65.66
CA PRO A 879 -13.21 -15.63 -65.40
C PRO A 879 -13.22 -16.66 -64.27
N LYS A 880 -14.28 -16.66 -63.45
CA LYS A 880 -14.47 -17.62 -62.34
C LYS A 880 -14.28 -19.09 -62.74
N ARG A 881 -14.72 -19.47 -63.94
CA ARG A 881 -14.60 -20.84 -64.46
C ARG A 881 -13.14 -21.25 -64.69
N THR A 882 -12.31 -20.32 -65.16
CA THR A 882 -10.88 -20.55 -65.40
C THR A 882 -10.14 -20.80 -64.09
N ILE A 883 -10.47 -20.03 -63.04
CA ILE A 883 -9.88 -20.20 -61.69
C ILE A 883 -10.18 -21.61 -61.15
N TYR A 884 -11.42 -22.09 -61.24
CA TYR A 884 -11.75 -23.44 -60.77
C TYR A 884 -11.09 -24.56 -61.57
N TYR A 885 -10.87 -24.37 -62.86
CA TYR A 885 -10.29 -25.40 -63.72
C TYR A 885 -8.77 -25.50 -63.54
N GLN A 886 -8.10 -24.37 -63.29
CA GLN A 886 -6.65 -24.27 -63.22
C GLN A 886 -6.11 -24.35 -61.78
N SER A 887 -6.98 -24.28 -60.77
CA SER A 887 -6.54 -24.33 -59.36
C SER A 887 -6.01 -25.72 -59.00
N PRO A 888 -4.85 -25.83 -58.34
CA PRO A 888 -4.31 -27.11 -57.89
C PRO A 888 -5.06 -27.71 -56.68
N TYR A 889 -6.06 -26.99 -56.15
CA TYR A 889 -6.85 -27.40 -54.99
C TYR A 889 -8.24 -27.93 -55.39
N SER A 890 -8.90 -28.60 -54.46
CA SER A 890 -10.28 -29.07 -54.66
C SER A 890 -11.24 -27.89 -54.91
N ARG A 891 -12.32 -28.11 -55.65
CA ARG A 891 -13.32 -27.07 -55.96
C ARG A 891 -13.89 -26.37 -54.71
N ILE A 892 -13.98 -27.10 -53.59
CA ILE A 892 -14.46 -26.56 -52.31
C ILE A 892 -13.41 -25.61 -51.72
N ASN A 893 -12.14 -26.03 -51.67
CA ASN A 893 -11.04 -25.23 -51.15
C ASN A 893 -10.77 -24.00 -52.03
N THR A 894 -10.80 -24.14 -53.35
CA THR A 894 -10.69 -23.00 -54.29
C THR A 894 -11.85 -22.03 -54.13
N LYS A 895 -13.08 -22.53 -53.91
CA LYS A 895 -14.24 -21.66 -53.66
C LYS A 895 -14.06 -20.87 -52.37
N LYS A 896 -13.67 -21.55 -51.28
CA LYS A 896 -13.44 -20.93 -49.98
C LYS A 896 -12.32 -19.88 -50.05
N ALA A 897 -11.18 -20.23 -50.65
CA ALA A 897 -10.07 -19.31 -50.88
C ALA A 897 -10.49 -18.08 -51.69
N LEU A 898 -11.24 -18.26 -52.78
CA LEU A 898 -11.73 -17.16 -53.62
C LEU A 898 -12.77 -16.28 -52.90
N GLU A 899 -13.58 -16.85 -52.01
CA GLU A 899 -14.50 -16.10 -51.15
C GLU A 899 -13.70 -15.27 -50.13
N GLU A 900 -12.77 -15.87 -49.39
CA GLU A 900 -11.92 -15.17 -48.40
C GLU A 900 -11.07 -14.07 -49.04
N LEU A 901 -10.47 -14.29 -50.21
CA LEU A 901 -9.75 -13.26 -50.97
C LEU A 901 -10.66 -12.07 -51.36
N TYR A 902 -11.91 -12.33 -51.72
CA TYR A 902 -12.89 -11.29 -52.06
C TYR A 902 -13.40 -10.55 -50.81
N GLU A 903 -13.59 -11.26 -49.69
CA GLU A 903 -13.98 -10.65 -48.41
C GLU A 903 -12.85 -9.79 -47.83
N GLY A 904 -11.59 -10.19 -47.99
CA GLY A 904 -10.39 -9.45 -47.60
C GLY A 904 -9.98 -8.33 -48.56
N MET A 905 -10.76 -8.08 -49.63
CA MET A 905 -10.43 -7.12 -50.70
C MET A 905 -9.12 -7.36 -51.44
N MET A 906 -8.48 -8.51 -51.30
CA MET A 906 -7.30 -8.88 -52.11
C MET A 906 -7.64 -9.05 -53.58
N VAL A 907 -8.86 -9.50 -53.87
CA VAL A 907 -9.40 -9.55 -55.24
C VAL A 907 -10.75 -8.86 -55.33
N THR A 908 -11.05 -8.31 -56.50
CA THR A 908 -12.32 -7.67 -56.84
C THR A 908 -12.84 -8.20 -58.17
N LYS A 909 -13.98 -7.67 -58.63
CA LYS A 909 -14.59 -8.05 -59.91
C LYS A 909 -14.66 -6.85 -60.85
N ASP A 910 -14.51 -7.12 -62.14
CA ASP A 910 -14.85 -6.18 -63.21
C ASP A 910 -16.35 -6.21 -63.57
N VAL A 911 -16.75 -5.39 -64.54
CA VAL A 911 -18.13 -5.30 -65.04
C VAL A 911 -18.69 -6.62 -65.59
N ASP A 912 -17.82 -7.47 -66.12
CA ASP A 912 -18.19 -8.77 -66.70
C ASP A 912 -18.14 -9.91 -65.66
N GLY A 913 -17.85 -9.58 -64.40
CA GLY A 913 -17.74 -10.53 -63.29
C GLY A 913 -16.47 -11.37 -63.29
N ARG A 914 -15.45 -10.97 -64.05
CA ARG A 914 -14.09 -11.53 -64.02
C ARG A 914 -13.32 -10.96 -62.84
N TYR A 915 -12.40 -11.75 -62.28
CA TYR A 915 -11.64 -11.38 -61.10
C TYR A 915 -10.38 -10.60 -61.46
N LEU A 916 -10.10 -9.56 -60.68
CA LEU A 916 -8.92 -8.69 -60.72
C LEU A 916 -8.28 -8.69 -59.33
N THR A 917 -6.97 -8.53 -59.23
CA THR A 917 -6.29 -8.22 -57.98
C THR A 917 -6.47 -6.75 -57.61
N THR A 918 -6.20 -6.44 -56.34
CA THR A 918 -6.08 -5.06 -55.85
C THR A 918 -4.66 -4.86 -55.36
N SER A 919 -4.17 -3.64 -55.27
CA SER A 919 -2.86 -3.37 -54.65
C SER A 919 -3.05 -3.04 -53.16
N PRO A 920 -2.19 -3.54 -52.25
CA PRO A 920 -2.16 -3.05 -50.87
C PRO A 920 -1.76 -1.57 -50.84
N ALA A 921 -2.13 -0.86 -49.78
CA ALA A 921 -1.60 0.49 -49.55
C ALA A 921 -0.14 0.42 -49.08
N ASP A 922 0.63 1.46 -49.36
CA ASP A 922 2.01 1.63 -48.90
C ASP A 922 2.05 2.11 -47.44
N MET A 923 1.56 1.25 -46.54
CA MET A 923 1.51 1.46 -45.10
C MET A 923 1.25 0.14 -44.39
N ASP A 924 1.63 0.06 -43.11
CA ASP A 924 1.43 -1.15 -42.34
C ASP A 924 -0.06 -1.39 -41.97
N VAL A 925 -0.34 -2.53 -41.35
CA VAL A 925 -1.70 -2.90 -40.93
C VAL A 925 -2.21 -1.99 -39.82
N LYS A 926 -1.37 -1.58 -38.86
CA LYS A 926 -1.77 -0.79 -37.69
C LYS A 926 -2.23 0.60 -38.15
N ASP A 927 -1.42 1.25 -38.99
CA ASP A 927 -1.70 2.54 -39.60
C ASP A 927 -2.92 2.47 -40.50
N SER A 928 -3.10 1.38 -41.25
CA SER A 928 -4.30 1.16 -42.06
C SER A 928 -5.57 1.08 -41.21
N LYS A 929 -5.53 0.34 -40.08
CA LYS A 929 -6.66 0.23 -39.13
C LYS A 929 -6.99 1.61 -38.53
N LYS A 930 -5.96 2.34 -38.09
CA LYS A 930 -6.09 3.71 -37.57
C LYS A 930 -6.69 4.65 -38.61
N LEU A 931 -6.19 4.63 -39.84
CA LEU A 931 -6.67 5.48 -40.92
C LEU A 931 -8.12 5.19 -41.30
N VAL A 932 -8.54 3.92 -41.34
CA VAL A 932 -9.95 3.57 -41.56
C VAL A 932 -10.85 4.10 -40.44
N ILE A 933 -10.41 4.00 -39.18
CA ILE A 933 -11.16 4.58 -38.05
C ILE A 933 -11.22 6.10 -38.17
N ARG A 934 -10.12 6.78 -38.52
CA ARG A 934 -10.11 8.22 -38.83
C ARG A 934 -11.13 8.57 -39.89
N TRP A 935 -11.19 7.82 -41.00
CA TRP A 935 -12.19 8.03 -42.06
C TRP A 935 -13.62 7.88 -41.55
N VAL A 936 -13.88 6.94 -40.64
CA VAL A 936 -15.20 6.77 -40.03
C VAL A 936 -15.59 7.98 -39.20
N PHE A 937 -14.69 8.52 -38.38
CA PHE A 937 -14.92 9.78 -37.66
C PHE A 937 -15.05 10.98 -38.62
N GLU A 938 -14.23 11.04 -39.68
CA GLU A 938 -14.39 12.07 -40.72
C GLU A 938 -15.79 12.03 -41.36
N ASN A 939 -16.45 10.88 -41.42
CA ASN A 939 -17.78 10.77 -42.00
C ASN A 939 -18.91 11.09 -41.00
N PHE A 940 -18.89 10.53 -39.80
CA PHE A 940 -20.02 10.64 -38.87
C PHE A 940 -19.73 11.51 -37.64
N GLY A 941 -18.46 11.80 -37.36
CA GLY A 941 -18.03 12.73 -36.33
C GLY A 941 -17.99 12.19 -34.91
N VAL A 942 -18.93 11.31 -34.52
CA VAL A 942 -19.11 10.90 -33.11
C VAL A 942 -19.53 9.43 -32.96
N PHE A 943 -18.88 8.70 -32.04
CA PHE A 943 -19.14 7.28 -31.75
C PHE A 943 -18.83 6.93 -30.29
N THR A 944 -19.54 5.96 -29.73
CA THR A 944 -19.03 5.15 -28.61
C THR A 944 -18.14 4.02 -29.16
N ALA A 945 -17.30 3.43 -28.32
CA ALA A 945 -16.39 2.36 -28.76
C ALA A 945 -17.15 1.11 -29.26
N GLU A 946 -18.26 0.72 -28.62
CA GLU A 946 -19.09 -0.41 -29.06
C GLU A 946 -19.82 -0.10 -30.35
N LYS A 947 -20.38 1.11 -30.47
CA LYS A 947 -21.04 1.53 -31.70
C LYS A 947 -20.07 1.54 -32.86
N LEU A 948 -18.82 1.98 -32.62
CA LEU A 948 -17.75 1.92 -33.61
C LEU A 948 -17.42 0.46 -33.98
N SER A 949 -17.23 -0.42 -33.00
CA SER A 949 -16.97 -1.85 -33.22
C SER A 949 -18.08 -2.53 -34.05
N SER A 950 -19.33 -2.34 -33.61
CA SER A 950 -20.56 -2.80 -34.28
C SER A 950 -20.68 -2.24 -35.70
N TYR A 951 -20.32 -0.96 -35.90
CA TYR A 951 -20.30 -0.33 -37.21
C TYR A 951 -19.23 -0.94 -38.12
N LEU A 952 -17.97 -1.01 -37.67
CA LEU A 952 -16.85 -1.56 -38.44
C LEU A 952 -17.13 -3.00 -38.89
N GLY A 953 -17.82 -3.80 -38.06
CA GLY A 953 -18.34 -5.12 -38.43
C GLY A 953 -17.24 -6.15 -38.78
N ILE A 954 -16.04 -5.94 -38.25
CA ILE A 954 -14.86 -6.78 -38.38
C ILE A 954 -14.38 -7.12 -36.97
N ASP A 955 -13.74 -8.28 -36.81
CA ASP A 955 -13.31 -8.78 -35.50
C ASP A 955 -12.05 -8.04 -35.01
N TYR A 956 -12.16 -6.73 -34.80
CA TYR A 956 -11.17 -5.97 -34.03
C TYR A 956 -11.42 -6.21 -32.54
N SER A 957 -10.35 -6.50 -31.80
CA SER A 957 -10.46 -6.57 -30.34
C SER A 957 -10.82 -5.18 -29.79
N MET A 958 -11.62 -5.12 -28.72
CA MET A 958 -11.95 -3.84 -28.07
C MET A 958 -10.70 -3.10 -27.59
N LYS A 959 -9.65 -3.82 -27.16
CA LYS A 959 -8.33 -3.22 -26.86
C LYS A 959 -7.76 -2.50 -28.08
N THR A 960 -7.75 -3.14 -29.26
CA THR A 960 -7.27 -2.52 -30.49
C THR A 960 -8.05 -1.25 -30.83
N ILE A 961 -9.37 -1.27 -30.69
CA ILE A 961 -10.21 -0.09 -30.91
C ILE A 961 -9.86 1.02 -29.91
N ARG A 962 -9.81 0.71 -28.61
CA ARG A 962 -9.48 1.70 -27.57
C ARG A 962 -8.08 2.28 -27.74
N ASN A 963 -7.07 1.46 -28.03
CA ASN A 963 -5.71 1.94 -28.28
C ASN A 963 -5.66 2.91 -29.46
N ILE A 964 -6.32 2.58 -30.58
CA ILE A 964 -6.41 3.49 -31.73
C ILE A 964 -7.16 4.77 -31.33
N LEU A 965 -8.27 4.67 -30.60
CA LEU A 965 -9.01 5.84 -30.13
C LEU A 965 -8.17 6.72 -29.20
N SER A 966 -7.38 6.13 -28.30
CA SER A 966 -6.46 6.85 -27.42
C SER A 966 -5.35 7.55 -28.21
N GLU A 967 -4.70 6.87 -29.16
CA GLU A 967 -3.72 7.51 -30.05
C GLU A 967 -4.33 8.69 -30.84
N LEU A 968 -5.60 8.57 -31.26
CA LEU A 968 -6.29 9.67 -31.95
C LEU A 968 -6.69 10.82 -31.02
N VAL A 969 -6.85 10.56 -29.73
CA VAL A 969 -7.03 11.61 -28.71
C VAL A 969 -5.70 12.31 -28.43
N GLU A 970 -4.59 11.56 -28.33
CA GLU A 970 -3.24 12.12 -28.16
C GLU A 970 -2.80 12.98 -29.35
N GLU A 971 -3.28 12.67 -30.56
CA GLU A 971 -3.06 13.46 -31.78
C GLU A 971 -3.98 14.69 -31.91
N ASP A 972 -4.76 15.02 -30.87
CA ASP A 972 -5.79 16.08 -30.86
C ASP A 972 -6.85 15.93 -31.97
N PHE A 973 -6.95 14.75 -32.60
CA PHE A 973 -7.93 14.48 -33.65
C PHE A 973 -9.31 14.17 -33.07
N LEU A 974 -9.34 13.47 -31.93
CA LEU A 974 -10.55 13.18 -31.17
C LEU A 974 -10.48 13.79 -29.78
N SER A 975 -11.64 14.14 -29.26
CA SER A 975 -11.89 14.36 -27.85
C SER A 975 -12.88 13.31 -27.35
N LYS A 976 -12.93 13.07 -26.04
CA LYS A 976 -13.86 12.09 -25.47
C LYS A 976 -14.53 12.62 -24.20
N GLY A 977 -15.76 12.17 -23.96
CA GLY A 977 -16.55 12.65 -22.83
C GLY A 977 -17.87 11.89 -22.67
N PHE A 978 -18.59 12.20 -21.60
CA PHE A 978 -19.98 11.77 -21.40
C PHE A 978 -20.93 12.75 -22.11
N LEU A 979 -20.80 12.82 -23.44
CA LEU A 979 -21.32 13.93 -24.26
C LEU A 979 -22.84 13.96 -24.38
N LYS A 980 -23.55 12.85 -24.13
CA LYS A 980 -25.01 12.78 -24.32
C LYS A 980 -25.73 12.81 -22.97
N ARG A 981 -26.67 13.75 -22.82
CA ARG A 981 -27.47 13.89 -21.60
C ARG A 981 -28.29 12.62 -21.30
N GLY A 982 -28.17 12.12 -20.07
CA GLY A 982 -28.86 10.89 -19.62
C GLY A 982 -28.31 9.59 -20.20
N ASP A 983 -27.15 9.65 -20.86
CA ASP A 983 -26.41 8.48 -21.34
C ASP A 983 -25.04 8.44 -20.68
N ASP A 984 -24.73 7.29 -20.12
CA ASP A 984 -23.52 7.05 -19.35
C ASP A 984 -22.38 6.46 -20.21
N SER A 985 -22.55 6.37 -21.52
CA SER A 985 -21.51 5.85 -22.42
C SER A 985 -20.44 6.90 -22.69
N VAL A 986 -19.18 6.46 -22.81
CA VAL A 986 -18.11 7.35 -23.27
C VAL A 986 -18.24 7.52 -24.79
N TYR A 987 -18.33 8.78 -25.23
CA TYR A 987 -18.36 9.16 -26.63
C TYR A 987 -17.00 9.73 -27.01
N TRP A 988 -16.52 9.33 -28.18
CA TRP A 988 -15.44 10.00 -28.90
C TRP A 988 -16.06 10.87 -29.97
N ILE A 989 -15.55 12.07 -30.12
CA ILE A 989 -15.97 13.04 -31.12
C ILE A 989 -14.74 13.68 -31.75
N LEU A 990 -14.82 14.12 -33.00
CA LEU A 990 -13.81 15.01 -33.55
C LEU A 990 -13.68 16.27 -32.69
N THR A 991 -12.45 16.66 -32.39
CA THR A 991 -12.15 17.83 -31.55
C THR A 991 -12.81 19.10 -32.12
N GLU A 992 -12.76 19.29 -33.44
CA GLU A 992 -13.46 20.40 -34.14
C GLU A 992 -14.99 20.40 -33.96
N GLY A 993 -15.58 19.27 -33.56
CA GLY A 993 -17.02 19.12 -33.39
C GLY A 993 -17.55 19.68 -32.07
N LEU A 994 -16.71 19.79 -31.03
CA LEU A 994 -17.14 20.26 -29.70
C LEU A 994 -17.63 21.71 -29.76
N ASP A 995 -16.87 22.58 -30.42
CA ASP A 995 -17.17 24.02 -30.52
C ASP A 995 -18.52 24.32 -31.20
N VAL A 996 -19.02 23.38 -32.01
CA VAL A 996 -20.19 23.61 -32.88
C VAL A 996 -21.43 22.91 -32.36
N LEU A 997 -21.33 21.99 -31.38
CA LEU A 997 -22.45 21.16 -30.93
C LEU A 997 -23.53 21.95 -30.18
N SER A 998 -23.14 22.94 -29.35
CA SER A 998 -24.05 23.63 -28.42
C SER A 998 -25.27 24.28 -29.09
N ASP A 999 -25.12 24.77 -30.32
CA ASP A 999 -26.16 25.53 -31.05
C ASP A 999 -26.64 24.84 -32.33
N LEU A 1000 -26.33 23.55 -32.49
CA LEU A 1000 -26.52 22.87 -33.77
C LEU A 1000 -27.93 22.31 -33.98
N SER A 1001 -28.70 22.95 -34.87
CA SER A 1001 -29.95 22.38 -35.38
C SER A 1001 -29.79 21.82 -36.80
N PHE A 1002 -30.62 20.83 -37.13
CA PHE A 1002 -30.77 20.29 -38.49
C PHE A 1002 -32.25 20.19 -38.81
N ASP A 1003 -32.68 20.85 -39.89
CA ASP A 1003 -34.10 20.92 -40.28
C ASP A 1003 -34.42 20.08 -41.54
N GLY A 1004 -33.45 19.27 -41.99
CA GLY A 1004 -33.62 18.44 -43.18
C GLY A 1004 -34.64 17.32 -42.98
N LYS A 1005 -35.20 16.83 -44.10
CA LYS A 1005 -36.19 15.76 -44.10
C LYS A 1005 -35.94 14.80 -45.25
N GLY A 1006 -36.04 13.50 -45.00
CA GLY A 1006 -35.78 12.51 -46.05
C GLY A 1006 -35.88 11.06 -45.60
N VAL A 1007 -35.32 10.17 -46.41
CA VAL A 1007 -35.32 8.72 -46.18
C VAL A 1007 -33.89 8.20 -46.17
N ILE A 1008 -33.54 7.43 -45.13
CA ILE A 1008 -32.31 6.66 -45.02
C ILE A 1008 -32.64 5.20 -45.34
N THR A 1009 -32.09 4.68 -46.43
CA THR A 1009 -32.36 3.30 -46.86
C THR A 1009 -31.44 2.29 -46.18
N THR A 1010 -31.79 1.00 -46.20
CA THR A 1010 -30.89 -0.08 -45.74
C THR A 1010 -29.60 -0.21 -46.57
N LYS A 1011 -29.52 0.50 -47.70
CA LYS A 1011 -28.35 0.59 -48.57
C LYS A 1011 -27.53 1.87 -48.34
N ASP A 1012 -27.83 2.64 -47.30
CA ASP A 1012 -27.07 3.80 -46.83
C ASP A 1012 -26.22 3.41 -45.61
N ARG A 1013 -25.00 3.94 -45.49
CA ARG A 1013 -24.14 3.69 -44.31
C ARG A 1013 -24.70 4.33 -43.04
N LEU A 1014 -25.45 5.42 -43.16
CA LEU A 1014 -26.11 6.05 -42.02
C LEU A 1014 -27.18 5.16 -41.38
N ASN A 1015 -27.77 4.22 -42.13
CA ASN A 1015 -28.66 3.19 -41.57
C ASN A 1015 -27.91 2.24 -40.64
N LEU A 1016 -26.64 1.95 -40.92
CA LEU A 1016 -25.80 1.11 -40.06
C LEU A 1016 -25.43 1.87 -38.79
N TYR A 1017 -25.14 3.17 -38.91
CA TYR A 1017 -24.85 4.04 -37.78
C TYR A 1017 -26.03 4.10 -36.80
N PHE A 1018 -27.26 4.23 -37.30
CA PHE A 1018 -28.47 4.24 -36.47
C PHE A 1018 -29.07 2.86 -36.20
N ARG A 1019 -28.36 1.76 -36.50
CA ARG A 1019 -28.92 0.40 -36.45
C ARG A 1019 -29.52 0.04 -35.10
N GLU A 1020 -28.87 0.42 -33.99
CA GLU A 1020 -29.34 0.11 -32.64
C GLU A 1020 -30.62 0.89 -32.33
N GLU A 1021 -30.64 2.20 -32.54
CA GLU A 1021 -31.84 3.03 -32.40
C GLU A 1021 -33.01 2.53 -33.28
N ILE A 1022 -32.72 2.13 -34.53
CA ILE A 1022 -33.74 1.61 -35.45
C ILE A 1022 -34.36 0.33 -34.89
N LYS A 1023 -33.55 -0.58 -34.35
CA LYS A 1023 -34.03 -1.83 -33.73
C LYS A 1023 -34.80 -1.60 -32.44
N GLU A 1024 -34.39 -0.62 -31.63
CA GLU A 1024 -35.04 -0.30 -30.36
C GLU A 1024 -36.39 0.39 -30.56
N ARG A 1025 -36.49 1.28 -31.56
CA ARG A 1025 -37.67 2.11 -31.76
C ARG A 1025 -38.71 1.48 -32.69
N PHE A 1026 -38.31 0.61 -33.61
CA PHE A 1026 -39.20 0.06 -34.64
C PHE A 1026 -39.15 -1.48 -34.63
N ASP A 1027 -40.32 -2.12 -34.63
CA ASP A 1027 -40.45 -3.60 -34.62
C ASP A 1027 -40.23 -4.24 -36.01
N LEU A 1028 -39.78 -3.45 -36.98
CA LEU A 1028 -39.47 -3.87 -38.34
C LEU A 1028 -37.96 -4.03 -38.44
N GLY A 1029 -37.45 -5.27 -38.54
CA GLY A 1029 -36.02 -5.63 -38.48
C GLY A 1029 -35.07 -4.74 -39.30
N THR A 1030 -34.63 -5.18 -40.49
CA THR A 1030 -33.80 -4.34 -41.38
C THR A 1030 -34.68 -3.43 -42.22
N SER A 1031 -34.95 -2.23 -41.69
CA SER A 1031 -35.91 -1.28 -42.27
C SER A 1031 -35.25 -0.01 -42.81
N ASN A 1032 -35.90 0.58 -43.81
CA ASN A 1032 -35.61 1.95 -44.23
C ASN A 1032 -36.29 2.89 -43.24
N VAL A 1033 -35.71 4.06 -42.98
CA VAL A 1033 -36.25 5.01 -42.00
C VAL A 1033 -36.44 6.39 -42.59
N VAL A 1034 -37.44 7.11 -42.08
CA VAL A 1034 -37.73 8.51 -42.38
C VAL A 1034 -37.19 9.35 -41.25
N PHE A 1035 -36.47 10.41 -41.59
CA PHE A 1035 -36.02 11.42 -40.63
C PHE A 1035 -36.73 12.76 -40.90
N ASP A 1036 -36.99 13.50 -39.83
CA ASP A 1036 -37.58 14.85 -39.82
C ASP A 1036 -36.84 15.66 -38.76
N GLY A 1037 -36.01 16.60 -39.22
CA GLY A 1037 -34.92 17.15 -38.42
C GLY A 1037 -33.95 16.04 -37.97
N PRO A 1038 -33.38 16.11 -36.75
CA PRO A 1038 -32.43 15.10 -36.27
C PRO A 1038 -33.10 13.77 -35.85
N ARG A 1039 -34.43 13.69 -35.85
CA ARG A 1039 -35.17 12.56 -35.28
C ARG A 1039 -35.58 11.55 -36.36
N LEU A 1040 -35.43 10.27 -36.05
CA LEU A 1040 -36.07 9.19 -36.81
C LEU A 1040 -37.55 9.13 -36.43
N VAL A 1041 -38.46 9.27 -37.39
CA VAL A 1041 -39.89 9.48 -37.13
C VAL A 1041 -40.80 8.40 -37.69
N ALA A 1042 -40.31 7.60 -38.65
CA ALA A 1042 -41.02 6.45 -39.19
C ALA A 1042 -40.02 5.42 -39.76
N ALA A 1043 -40.44 4.17 -39.88
CA ALA A 1043 -39.69 3.09 -40.51
C ALA A 1043 -40.58 2.29 -41.47
N PHE A 1044 -39.98 1.70 -42.51
CA PHE A 1044 -40.70 0.88 -43.48
C PHE A 1044 -39.84 -0.20 -44.14
N GLU A 1045 -40.44 -1.37 -44.32
CA GLU A 1045 -39.89 -2.44 -45.14
C GLU A 1045 -40.35 -2.28 -46.58
N ALA A 1046 -39.39 -2.25 -47.51
CA ALA A 1046 -39.71 -2.18 -48.92
C ALA A 1046 -38.83 -3.10 -49.76
N SER A 1047 -39.41 -3.63 -50.85
CA SER A 1047 -38.64 -4.27 -51.90
C SER A 1047 -38.59 -3.41 -53.16
N PHE A 1048 -37.40 -3.27 -53.72
CA PHE A 1048 -37.12 -2.52 -54.94
C PHE A 1048 -37.28 -3.44 -56.16
N ARG A 1049 -38.23 -3.14 -57.07
CA ARG A 1049 -38.41 -3.86 -58.35
C ARG A 1049 -38.43 -2.87 -59.50
N SER A 1050 -37.38 -2.87 -60.32
CA SER A 1050 -37.18 -1.96 -61.46
C SER A 1050 -37.48 -0.49 -61.11
N ASN A 1051 -38.70 0.01 -61.37
CA ASN A 1051 -39.13 1.38 -61.10
C ASN A 1051 -40.30 1.44 -60.08
N THR A 1052 -40.46 0.43 -59.24
CA THR A 1052 -41.53 0.38 -58.23
C THR A 1052 -40.98 0.05 -56.84
N LEU A 1053 -41.38 0.84 -55.85
CA LEU A 1053 -41.14 0.65 -54.43
C LEU A 1053 -42.37 -0.03 -53.83
N ASP A 1054 -42.24 -1.31 -53.47
CA ASP A 1054 -43.32 -2.09 -52.85
C ASP A 1054 -43.14 -2.11 -51.33
N ILE A 1055 -43.97 -1.34 -50.62
CA ILE A 1055 -43.95 -1.23 -49.15
C ILE A 1055 -44.73 -2.39 -48.55
N LYS A 1056 -44.03 -3.22 -47.76
CA LYS A 1056 -44.54 -4.44 -47.12
C LYS A 1056 -44.92 -4.23 -45.65
N GLY A 1057 -44.28 -3.28 -44.99
CA GLY A 1057 -44.50 -2.94 -43.59
C GLY A 1057 -44.18 -1.47 -43.35
N TYR A 1058 -44.92 -0.81 -42.47
CA TYR A 1058 -44.77 0.60 -42.15
C TYR A 1058 -45.11 0.85 -40.68
N ASP A 1059 -44.24 1.60 -40.01
CA ASP A 1059 -44.36 2.02 -38.62
C ASP A 1059 -44.07 3.53 -38.52
N GLY A 1060 -44.93 4.28 -37.82
CA GLY A 1060 -44.87 5.75 -37.73
C GLY A 1060 -46.15 6.50 -38.16
N ASP A 1061 -46.13 7.82 -38.04
CA ASP A 1061 -47.29 8.68 -38.31
C ASP A 1061 -47.58 8.81 -39.83
N LYS A 1062 -48.86 8.67 -40.23
CA LYS A 1062 -49.34 8.74 -41.61
C LYS A 1062 -48.83 9.96 -42.38
N LYS A 1063 -48.58 11.10 -41.72
CA LYS A 1063 -48.04 12.31 -42.36
C LYS A 1063 -46.70 12.08 -43.08
N TYR A 1064 -45.88 11.13 -42.59
CA TYR A 1064 -44.57 10.80 -43.16
C TYR A 1064 -44.64 9.87 -44.38
N ARG A 1065 -45.81 9.29 -44.70
CA ARG A 1065 -46.01 8.56 -45.97
C ARG A 1065 -45.84 9.48 -47.18
N LYS A 1066 -46.13 10.78 -47.04
CA LYS A 1066 -45.88 11.76 -48.09
C LYS A 1066 -44.39 11.87 -48.40
N THR A 1067 -43.55 11.96 -47.37
CA THR A 1067 -42.08 11.99 -47.50
C THR A 1067 -41.51 10.77 -48.21
N ILE A 1068 -42.06 9.58 -47.98
CA ILE A 1068 -41.65 8.36 -48.69
C ILE A 1068 -42.04 8.44 -50.18
N LYS A 1069 -43.22 8.98 -50.51
CA LYS A 1069 -43.66 9.16 -51.90
C LYS A 1069 -42.80 10.20 -52.63
N ASP A 1070 -42.53 11.32 -51.99
CA ASP A 1070 -41.70 12.40 -52.55
C ASP A 1070 -40.28 11.87 -52.81
N TRP A 1071 -39.68 11.19 -51.82
CA TRP A 1071 -38.39 10.53 -51.98
C TRP A 1071 -38.39 9.47 -53.11
N ALA A 1072 -39.44 8.65 -53.22
CA ALA A 1072 -39.53 7.65 -54.28
C ALA A 1072 -39.63 8.31 -55.66
N TYR A 1073 -40.41 9.39 -55.78
CA TYR A 1073 -40.51 10.19 -56.99
C TYR A 1073 -39.15 10.76 -57.40
N ASP A 1074 -38.42 11.34 -56.45
CA ASP A 1074 -37.07 11.85 -56.69
C ASP A 1074 -36.09 10.76 -57.17
N HIS A 1075 -36.36 9.49 -56.85
CA HIS A 1075 -35.57 8.34 -57.31
C HIS A 1075 -36.12 7.66 -58.57
N ASN A 1076 -37.04 8.30 -59.30
CA ASN A 1076 -37.72 7.77 -60.49
C ASN A 1076 -38.47 6.46 -60.21
N MET A 1077 -39.11 6.35 -59.03
CA MET A 1077 -39.86 5.18 -58.58
C MET A 1077 -41.33 5.49 -58.33
N SER A 1078 -42.20 4.53 -58.67
CA SER A 1078 -43.63 4.51 -58.32
C SER A 1078 -43.85 3.74 -57.01
N VAL A 1079 -44.71 4.21 -56.11
CA VAL A 1079 -44.99 3.52 -54.83
C VAL A 1079 -46.22 2.62 -54.96
N LYS A 1080 -46.09 1.35 -54.58
CA LYS A 1080 -47.21 0.42 -54.33
C LYS A 1080 -47.20 0.05 -52.85
N SER A 1081 -48.34 0.14 -52.16
CA SER A 1081 -48.46 -0.38 -50.79
C SER A 1081 -49.44 -1.55 -50.75
N SER A 1082 -49.03 -2.66 -50.15
CA SER A 1082 -49.94 -3.74 -49.79
C SER A 1082 -50.13 -3.72 -48.27
N ASP A 1083 -51.31 -3.31 -47.81
CA ASP A 1083 -51.63 -3.25 -46.37
C ASP A 1083 -51.77 -4.68 -45.81
N LYS A 1084 -50.68 -5.26 -45.30
CA LYS A 1084 -50.74 -6.41 -44.39
C LYS A 1084 -50.21 -5.99 -43.03
N LYS A 1085 -51.13 -5.76 -42.09
CA LYS A 1085 -50.83 -5.67 -40.65
C LYS A 1085 -50.25 -6.99 -40.19
N LYS A 1086 -48.94 -7.04 -39.90
CA LYS A 1086 -48.39 -8.06 -38.99
C LYS A 1086 -48.54 -7.52 -37.57
N LYS A 1087 -49.37 -8.20 -36.76
CA LYS A 1087 -49.25 -8.17 -35.30
C LYS A 1087 -48.30 -9.31 -34.94
N SER A 1088 -47.03 -9.02 -34.73
CA SER A 1088 -46.16 -9.89 -33.94
C SER A 1088 -45.81 -9.15 -32.66
N VAL A 1089 -45.87 -9.84 -31.53
CA VAL A 1089 -45.28 -9.36 -30.29
C VAL A 1089 -43.77 -9.45 -30.48
N SER A 1090 -43.07 -8.35 -30.17
CA SER A 1090 -41.64 -8.24 -30.38
C SER A 1090 -40.87 -9.21 -29.47
N ASP A 1091 -39.82 -9.87 -29.98
CA ASP A 1091 -38.87 -10.61 -29.13
C ASP A 1091 -38.25 -9.69 -28.06
N TYR A 1092 -38.23 -8.38 -28.31
CA TYR A 1092 -37.84 -7.35 -27.34
C TYR A 1092 -38.90 -7.13 -26.25
N GLU A 1093 -40.20 -7.15 -26.56
CA GLU A 1093 -41.25 -7.11 -25.52
C GLU A 1093 -41.24 -8.37 -24.67
N ILE A 1094 -40.94 -9.53 -25.27
CA ILE A 1094 -40.73 -10.79 -24.56
C ILE A 1094 -39.49 -10.69 -23.67
N ARG A 1095 -38.37 -10.16 -24.19
CA ARG A 1095 -37.12 -9.98 -23.44
C ARG A 1095 -37.24 -8.95 -22.31
N LYS A 1096 -37.91 -7.82 -22.54
CA LYS A 1096 -38.19 -6.77 -21.54
C LYS A 1096 -39.21 -7.23 -20.51
N TRP A 1097 -40.13 -8.13 -20.89
CA TRP A 1097 -40.97 -8.86 -19.95
C TRP A 1097 -40.14 -9.82 -19.11
N TYR A 1098 -39.18 -10.58 -19.68
CA TYR A 1098 -38.24 -11.40 -18.91
C TYR A 1098 -37.33 -10.58 -17.98
N GLU A 1099 -36.81 -9.43 -18.44
CA GLU A 1099 -35.97 -8.51 -17.66
C GLU A 1099 -36.77 -7.79 -16.56
N ARG A 1100 -38.05 -7.45 -16.77
CA ARG A 1100 -38.92 -6.92 -15.71
C ARG A 1100 -39.36 -7.97 -14.69
N THR A 1101 -39.41 -9.25 -15.08
CA THR A 1101 -39.86 -10.34 -14.19
C THR A 1101 -38.71 -11.00 -13.43
N ARG A 1102 -37.46 -10.75 -13.84
CA ARG A 1102 -36.25 -11.12 -13.09
C ARG A 1102 -35.34 -9.90 -13.00
N GLY A 1103 -35.48 -9.15 -11.91
CA GLY A 1103 -34.49 -8.14 -11.54
C GLY A 1103 -33.14 -8.83 -11.33
N ILE A 1104 -32.23 -8.62 -12.27
CA ILE A 1104 -30.79 -8.84 -12.17
C ILE A 1104 -30.15 -7.54 -12.62
#